data_AF-A0A6A4UCQ2-F1
#
_entry.id   AF-A0A6A4UCQ2-F1
#
_cell.length_a   1.000
_cell.length_b   1.000
_cell.length_c   1.000
_cell.angle_alpha   90.00
_cell.angle_beta   90.00
_cell.angle_gamma   90.00
#
_symmetry.space_group_name_H-M   'P 1'
#
loop_
_entity.id
_entity.type
_entity.pdbx_description
1 polymer ?
#
loop_
_entity_poly.entity_id
_entity_poly.type
_entity_poly.pdbx_seq_one_letter_code
_entity_poly.pdbx_strand_id
1 'polypeptide(L)'
;MKRFFSFVVLLAALLTSQIFSQTDPVVQKILEIGKIDNQTMRHLDILCNRIGGRVTGSDAYTTAANWVLSEFRNWGIKAEFDESGELPVGFNRGAWFGKMMKPKTMTLEFGTPAYTSGTKGVQRGHVVILPTTLSKFDSLKEKIKGAWVLVDGISEGWPLDRDSVSLLTKTLVAAGALGTIQLSKLPIHLLDARYKIYWNSLPTLPDIKLLDTQFNEIKSLVETGEEVILEFDIRNFFKPGPIKYHNVIGIIPGTEFPNEFVVLGAHLDSYDHATGAVDNGSGVTTMMEAMRMLTLSGAKPKRSIMVHIFAAEERGLLGSKSWVEKNKKLLPKISVMLNKDFGTNPIVGISVPKVMMEQTKTVVEPILNAGFKYPFKLNETGQFRKAGRGGTDSHSFLMQGVPTPRLNSAGPHQYGRTWHTLFDTYNEIITDAQEESSVKIALLAYGFANLDKILTREGAFVPDGIYADVNTNKGRITLALDYEHAPTTVSNFIGLAEGTIKNEAVPLGKAYYNNVVWHRVVPGHVIQAGMPAVQEGKETEGPGYEFPNEIYTGISHNKAGMLGMANAGPHTNGSQFYITLADRSYLDGNYTLFGWVTEGMDVVNKIAQGDTIRNIAITRIGEKANAFKVSTESFIKMVDEAKAKVKLDEVRRIKIENQIISNDYATALTTSSGLKYIVKKEGNGEKPAAGTVIKANYKGKFLIDGTEFVSTNIEGRANNIDTKEIFDYEVGKTKINPAVDEMLAEMKPGEVRLVIVPSNLAFGANAFYGKSVEGKKRFVISPNTSLVYEIEVIEKK
;
A
#
# COMPACT_ATOMS: atom_id res chain seq x y z
N MET A 1 -1.33 -66.13 -48.07
CA MET A 1 -0.17 -65.32 -47.59
C MET A 1 -0.42 -63.81 -47.66
N LYS A 2 -1.47 -63.28 -47.01
CA LYS A 2 -1.73 -61.82 -46.88
C LYS A 2 -2.41 -61.43 -45.54
N ARG A 3 -2.34 -62.30 -44.52
CA ARG A 3 -2.93 -62.05 -43.19
C ARG A 3 -1.95 -62.16 -42.03
N PHE A 4 -0.67 -62.46 -42.29
CA PHE A 4 0.35 -62.62 -41.24
C PHE A 4 1.28 -61.40 -41.08
N PHE A 5 1.26 -60.46 -42.04
CA PHE A 5 2.12 -59.26 -41.99
C PHE A 5 1.49 -58.05 -41.28
N SER A 6 0.18 -58.07 -41.02
CA SER A 6 -0.51 -56.95 -40.34
C SER A 6 -0.51 -57.06 -38.80
N PHE A 7 -0.13 -58.21 -38.24
CA PHE A 7 -0.11 -58.40 -36.78
C PHE A 7 1.24 -58.03 -36.15
N VAL A 8 2.34 -58.08 -36.92
CA VAL A 8 3.69 -57.75 -36.42
C VAL A 8 3.95 -56.23 -36.45
N VAL A 9 3.31 -55.49 -37.36
CA VAL A 9 3.42 -54.01 -37.41
C VAL A 9 2.54 -53.34 -36.34
N LEU A 10 1.42 -53.95 -35.93
CA LEU A 10 0.59 -53.40 -34.86
C LEU A 10 1.20 -53.65 -33.46
N LEU A 11 1.98 -54.72 -33.26
CA LEU A 11 2.65 -54.98 -31.99
C LEU A 11 3.93 -54.12 -31.81
N ALA A 12 4.58 -53.72 -32.90
CA ALA A 12 5.72 -52.78 -32.88
C ALA A 12 5.29 -51.30 -32.75
N ALA A 13 4.05 -50.96 -33.13
CA ALA A 13 3.49 -49.62 -32.96
C ALA A 13 2.79 -49.39 -31.60
N LEU A 14 2.50 -50.46 -30.85
CA LEU A 14 2.01 -50.40 -29.46
C LEU A 14 3.14 -50.42 -28.40
N LEU A 15 4.40 -50.49 -28.83
CA LEU A 15 5.58 -50.45 -27.96
C LEU A 15 6.38 -49.14 -28.07
N THR A 16 5.86 -48.11 -28.76
CA THR A 16 6.59 -46.85 -29.03
C THR A 16 5.80 -45.57 -28.69
N SER A 17 4.93 -45.62 -27.68
CA SER A 17 4.28 -44.41 -27.12
C SER A 17 4.18 -44.38 -25.59
N GLN A 18 5.06 -45.10 -24.89
CA GLN A 18 5.41 -44.76 -23.52
C GLN A 18 6.81 -44.13 -23.49
N ILE A 19 6.89 -42.90 -23.99
CA ILE A 19 7.86 -41.96 -23.45
C ILE A 19 7.33 -41.64 -22.04
N PHE A 20 7.63 -42.52 -21.07
CA PHE A 20 7.62 -42.09 -19.67
C PHE A 20 8.62 -40.95 -19.62
N SER A 21 8.11 -39.71 -19.51
CA SER A 21 8.91 -38.56 -19.10
C SER A 21 9.78 -39.03 -17.94
N GLN A 22 11.09 -38.89 -18.09
CA GLN A 22 12.08 -39.33 -17.12
C GLN A 22 11.89 -38.48 -15.86
N THR A 23 10.97 -38.89 -15.00
CA THR A 23 10.63 -38.15 -13.78
C THR A 23 11.82 -38.21 -12.83
N ASP A 24 12.23 -37.06 -12.30
CA ASP A 24 13.32 -36.96 -11.34
C ASP A 24 13.08 -37.95 -10.16
N PRO A 25 13.99 -38.91 -9.90
CA PRO A 25 13.81 -39.89 -8.83
C PRO A 25 13.59 -39.27 -7.46
N VAL A 26 14.19 -38.10 -7.18
CA VAL A 26 14.01 -37.37 -5.92
C VAL A 26 12.59 -36.85 -5.81
N VAL A 27 12.04 -36.29 -6.90
CA VAL A 27 10.64 -35.84 -6.95
C VAL A 27 9.68 -36.99 -6.70
N GLN A 28 9.90 -38.13 -7.35
CA GLN A 28 9.07 -39.33 -7.13
C GLN A 28 9.16 -39.82 -5.69
N LYS A 29 10.36 -39.80 -5.09
CA LYS A 29 10.53 -40.22 -3.70
C LYS A 29 9.87 -39.26 -2.70
N ILE A 30 9.90 -37.95 -2.95
CA ILE A 30 9.14 -36.96 -2.15
C ILE A 30 7.65 -37.25 -2.21
N LEU A 31 7.10 -37.49 -3.41
CA LEU A 31 5.68 -37.84 -3.59
C LEU A 31 5.31 -39.16 -2.89
N GLU A 32 6.18 -40.16 -2.95
CA GLU A 32 6.00 -41.44 -2.27
C GLU A 32 5.95 -41.26 -0.74
N ILE A 33 6.97 -40.61 -0.15
CA ILE A 33 7.03 -40.35 1.29
C ILE A 33 5.80 -39.56 1.73
N GLY A 34 5.44 -38.51 0.99
CA GLY A 34 4.26 -37.71 1.28
C GLY A 34 2.94 -38.48 1.27
N LYS A 35 2.88 -39.63 0.59
CA LYS A 35 1.70 -40.50 0.53
C LYS A 35 1.69 -41.58 1.61
N ILE A 36 2.85 -42.15 1.97
CA ILE A 36 2.92 -43.35 2.81
C ILE A 36 3.52 -43.12 4.21
N ASP A 37 4.25 -42.02 4.41
CA ASP A 37 4.94 -41.70 5.66
C ASP A 37 4.94 -40.17 5.88
N ASN A 38 3.84 -39.46 5.64
CA ASN A 38 3.76 -38.03 6.01
C ASN A 38 3.60 -37.89 7.53
N GLN A 39 4.45 -37.08 8.16
CA GLN A 39 4.45 -36.90 9.62
C GLN A 39 4.03 -35.49 10.07
N THR A 40 3.50 -34.65 9.17
CA THR A 40 3.08 -33.28 9.49
C THR A 40 2.19 -33.20 10.74
N MET A 41 1.16 -34.03 10.81
CA MET A 41 0.22 -34.01 11.94
C MET A 41 0.80 -34.57 13.24
N ARG A 42 1.74 -35.51 13.15
CA ARG A 42 2.47 -36.00 14.33
C ARG A 42 3.32 -34.89 14.94
N HIS A 43 4.03 -34.14 14.10
CA HIS A 43 4.82 -32.99 14.53
C HIS A 43 3.92 -31.94 15.18
N LEU A 44 2.73 -31.71 14.62
CA LEU A 44 1.77 -30.75 15.14
C LEU A 44 1.15 -31.17 16.47
N ASP A 45 0.84 -32.46 16.64
CA ASP A 45 0.36 -32.99 17.92
C ASP A 45 1.38 -32.75 19.04
N ILE A 46 2.68 -32.98 18.77
CA ILE A 46 3.74 -32.69 19.73
C ILE A 46 3.80 -31.19 20.04
N LEU A 47 3.86 -30.35 19.01
CA LEU A 47 4.00 -28.91 19.18
C LEU A 47 2.80 -28.28 19.90
N CYS A 48 1.59 -28.76 19.64
CA CYS A 48 0.37 -28.17 20.18
C CYS A 48 -0.13 -28.86 21.45
N ASN A 49 -0.25 -30.19 21.46
CA ASN A 49 -0.89 -30.90 22.56
C ASN A 49 0.09 -31.29 23.67
N ARG A 50 1.40 -31.39 23.38
CA ARG A 50 2.42 -31.65 24.41
C ARG A 50 3.13 -30.39 24.92
N ILE A 51 3.41 -29.43 24.04
CA ILE A 51 4.09 -28.19 24.40
C ILE A 51 3.09 -27.06 24.66
N GLY A 52 2.12 -26.86 23.76
CA GLY A 52 1.06 -25.86 23.93
C GLY A 52 1.42 -24.48 23.40
N GLY A 53 0.69 -23.49 23.92
CA GLY A 53 0.91 -22.09 23.65
C GLY A 53 2.32 -21.64 24.08
N ARG A 54 3.03 -20.97 23.17
CA ARG A 54 4.50 -20.84 23.24
C ARG A 54 4.96 -19.40 23.02
N VAL A 55 4.47 -18.51 23.88
CA VAL A 55 4.84 -17.08 23.87
C VAL A 55 6.34 -16.92 24.07
N THR A 56 6.92 -15.95 23.37
CA THR A 56 8.35 -15.63 23.49
C THR A 56 8.72 -15.35 24.96
N GLY A 57 9.75 -16.02 25.46
CA GLY A 57 10.21 -15.92 26.85
C GLY A 57 9.60 -16.95 27.81
N SER A 58 8.74 -17.84 27.33
CA SER A 58 8.20 -18.97 28.10
C SER A 58 9.11 -20.20 28.07
N ASP A 59 8.93 -21.09 29.04
CA ASP A 59 9.58 -22.40 29.03
C ASP A 59 9.00 -23.29 27.91
N ALA A 60 7.73 -23.09 27.52
CA ALA A 60 7.10 -23.76 26.38
C ALA A 60 7.79 -23.41 25.06
N TYR A 61 8.04 -22.12 24.80
CA TYR A 61 8.82 -21.68 23.64
C TYR A 61 10.24 -22.28 23.64
N THR A 62 10.93 -22.24 24.78
CA THR A 62 12.27 -22.82 24.91
C THR A 62 12.27 -24.32 24.64
N THR A 63 11.24 -25.03 25.12
CA THR A 63 11.04 -26.47 24.88
C THR A 63 10.78 -26.74 23.40
N ALA A 64 9.92 -25.96 22.74
CA ALA A 64 9.66 -26.07 21.31
C ALA A 64 10.94 -25.88 20.49
N ALA A 65 11.76 -24.87 20.81
CA ALA A 65 12.99 -24.60 20.06
C ALA A 65 14.00 -25.76 20.19
N ASN A 66 14.16 -26.30 21.40
CA ASN A 66 14.99 -27.48 21.64
C ASN A 66 14.46 -28.73 20.90
N TRP A 67 13.14 -28.93 20.91
CA TRP A 67 12.51 -30.05 20.20
C TRP A 67 12.76 -29.96 18.69
N VAL A 68 12.49 -28.82 18.05
CA VAL A 68 12.75 -28.63 16.61
C VAL A 68 14.22 -28.88 16.28
N LEU A 69 15.14 -28.33 17.08
CA LEU A 69 16.58 -28.53 16.89
C LEU A 69 16.96 -30.02 16.97
N SER A 70 16.37 -30.74 17.92
CA SER A 70 16.63 -32.17 18.10
C SER A 70 16.09 -33.01 16.94
N GLU A 71 14.88 -32.72 16.43
CA GLU A 71 14.30 -33.41 15.28
C GLU A 71 15.17 -33.23 14.03
N PHE A 72 15.58 -32.00 13.72
CA PHE A 72 16.48 -31.78 12.59
C PHE A 72 17.78 -32.57 12.70
N ARG A 73 18.42 -32.58 13.88
CA ARG A 73 19.65 -33.36 14.10
C ARG A 73 19.41 -34.87 13.97
N ASN A 74 18.29 -35.37 14.48
CA ASN A 74 17.92 -36.78 14.37
C ASN A 74 17.67 -37.20 12.91
N TRP A 75 17.18 -36.29 12.07
CA TRP A 75 17.03 -36.53 10.63
C TRP A 75 18.34 -36.33 9.85
N GLY A 76 19.46 -36.01 10.52
CA GLY A 76 20.76 -35.79 9.88
C GLY A 76 20.92 -34.41 9.24
N ILE A 77 20.02 -33.47 9.52
CA ILE A 77 20.12 -32.09 9.04
C ILE A 77 21.07 -31.32 9.95
N LYS A 78 22.00 -30.55 9.35
CA LYS A 78 22.87 -29.64 10.12
C LYS A 78 22.00 -28.53 10.72
N ALA A 79 21.88 -28.50 12.04
CA ALA A 79 21.02 -27.53 12.72
C ALA A 79 21.65 -26.88 13.96
N GLU A 80 21.31 -25.60 14.15
CA GLU A 80 21.83 -24.73 15.20
C GLU A 80 20.79 -23.70 15.67
N PHE A 81 21.05 -23.09 16.82
CA PHE A 81 20.34 -21.90 17.27
C PHE A 81 21.01 -20.63 16.75
N ASP A 82 20.20 -19.65 16.37
CA ASP A 82 20.62 -18.27 16.16
C ASP A 82 19.95 -17.37 17.21
N GLU A 83 20.74 -16.81 18.12
CA GLU A 83 20.27 -15.97 19.22
C GLU A 83 19.66 -14.66 18.69
N SER A 84 18.33 -14.54 18.75
CA SER A 84 17.60 -13.43 18.16
C SER A 84 17.52 -12.22 19.09
N GLY A 85 17.56 -12.45 20.40
CA GLY A 85 17.54 -11.42 21.44
C GLY A 85 17.21 -11.98 22.81
N GLU A 86 16.91 -11.09 23.76
CA GLU A 86 16.58 -11.44 25.13
C GLU A 86 15.42 -10.60 25.70
N LEU A 87 14.70 -11.19 26.66
CA LEU A 87 13.67 -10.55 27.46
C LEU A 87 14.14 -10.40 28.92
N PRO A 88 13.92 -9.24 29.56
CA PRO A 88 14.30 -9.02 30.96
C PRO A 88 13.53 -9.90 31.96
N VAL A 89 12.34 -10.39 31.58
CA VAL A 89 11.49 -11.25 32.39
C VAL A 89 10.83 -12.27 31.45
N GLY A 90 10.78 -13.53 31.87
CA GLY A 90 10.01 -14.59 31.21
C GLY A 90 8.61 -14.75 31.80
N PHE A 91 7.72 -15.38 31.05
CA PHE A 91 6.33 -15.59 31.42
C PHE A 91 5.90 -17.03 31.16
N ASN A 92 5.21 -17.63 32.12
CA ASN A 92 4.50 -18.88 31.94
C ASN A 92 3.07 -18.72 32.43
N ARG A 93 2.12 -19.05 31.55
CA ARG A 93 0.72 -19.15 31.89
C ARG A 93 0.44 -20.44 32.66
N GLY A 94 -0.34 -20.32 33.72
CA GLY A 94 -0.90 -21.47 34.43
C GLY A 94 -2.41 -21.51 34.31
N ALA A 95 -3.00 -22.45 35.04
CA ALA A 95 -4.45 -22.62 35.06
C ALA A 95 -5.16 -21.35 35.58
N TRP A 96 -6.35 -21.09 35.06
CA TRP A 96 -7.23 -20.06 35.57
C TRP A 96 -8.64 -20.59 35.80
N PHE A 97 -9.37 -19.91 36.69
CA PHE A 97 -10.77 -20.14 36.98
C PHE A 97 -11.44 -18.81 37.34
N GLY A 98 -12.72 -18.69 36.98
CA GLY A 98 -13.52 -17.50 37.24
C GLY A 98 -14.99 -17.86 37.42
N LYS A 99 -15.65 -17.24 38.40
CA LYS A 99 -17.05 -17.51 38.73
C LYS A 99 -17.73 -16.29 39.35
N MET A 100 -18.96 -16.00 38.92
CA MET A 100 -19.87 -15.16 39.67
C MET A 100 -20.52 -15.99 40.80
N MET A 101 -20.40 -15.51 42.04
CA MET A 101 -20.88 -16.17 43.25
C MET A 101 -22.26 -15.66 43.69
N LYS A 102 -22.50 -14.36 43.51
CA LYS A 102 -23.77 -13.68 43.78
C LYS A 102 -24.16 -12.80 42.58
N PRO A 103 -25.46 -12.59 42.32
CA PRO A 103 -26.62 -13.14 43.05
C PRO A 103 -26.90 -14.61 42.71
N LYS A 104 -26.42 -15.09 41.56
CA LYS A 104 -26.48 -16.49 41.14
C LYS A 104 -25.09 -16.99 40.79
N THR A 105 -24.92 -18.30 40.92
CA THR A 105 -23.70 -19.00 40.50
C THR A 105 -23.64 -19.05 38.98
N MET A 106 -22.53 -18.56 38.39
CA MET A 106 -22.24 -18.66 36.95
C MET A 106 -20.73 -18.80 36.73
N THR A 107 -20.30 -19.84 36.02
CA THR A 107 -18.90 -19.96 35.55
C THR A 107 -18.63 -18.89 34.50
N LEU A 108 -17.49 -18.23 34.59
CA LEU A 108 -17.11 -17.17 33.67
C LEU A 108 -16.22 -17.71 32.55
N GLU A 109 -16.56 -17.34 31.32
CA GLU A 109 -15.76 -17.58 30.11
C GLU A 109 -14.91 -16.36 29.83
N PHE A 110 -13.61 -16.49 30.07
CA PHE A 110 -12.68 -15.37 29.94
C PHE A 110 -11.29 -15.84 29.52
N GLY A 111 -10.48 -14.88 29.08
CA GLY A 111 -9.05 -15.04 28.93
C GLY A 111 -8.29 -13.84 29.48
N THR A 112 -6.96 -13.96 29.52
CA THR A 112 -6.09 -12.91 30.04
C THR A 112 -4.88 -12.73 29.10
N PRO A 113 -4.49 -11.50 28.74
CA PRO A 113 -3.28 -11.27 27.93
C PRO A 113 -2.03 -11.89 28.56
N ALA A 114 -1.04 -12.32 27.79
CA ALA A 114 0.21 -12.78 28.39
C ALA A 114 0.90 -11.60 29.11
N TYR A 115 1.74 -11.94 30.09
CA TYR A 115 2.40 -10.98 30.97
C TYR A 115 1.48 -10.14 31.87
N THR A 116 0.17 -10.39 31.92
CA THR A 116 -0.67 -9.84 32.99
C THR A 116 -0.42 -10.56 34.32
N SER A 117 -0.65 -9.87 35.44
CA SER A 117 -0.43 -10.48 36.76
C SER A 117 -1.44 -11.59 37.03
N GLY A 118 -1.00 -12.63 37.73
CA GLY A 118 -1.92 -13.59 38.34
C GLY A 118 -2.60 -13.03 39.58
N THR A 119 -3.59 -13.75 40.10
CA THR A 119 -4.14 -13.51 41.43
C THR A 119 -3.24 -14.15 42.50
N LYS A 120 -3.36 -13.68 43.75
CA LYS A 120 -2.65 -14.30 44.90
C LYS A 120 -3.47 -15.45 45.46
N GLY A 121 -3.64 -16.51 44.65
CA GLY A 121 -4.61 -17.58 44.90
C GLY A 121 -6.05 -17.14 44.61
N VAL A 122 -7.03 -17.81 45.22
CA VAL A 122 -8.44 -17.47 45.05
C VAL A 122 -8.73 -16.09 45.66
N GLN A 123 -9.21 -15.16 44.84
CA GLN A 123 -9.63 -13.82 45.26
C GLN A 123 -11.12 -13.62 45.00
N ARG A 124 -11.81 -13.10 46.02
CA ARG A 124 -13.24 -12.77 45.97
C ARG A 124 -13.41 -11.29 46.23
N GLY A 125 -14.24 -10.65 45.42
CA GLY A 125 -14.50 -9.22 45.55
C GLY A 125 -15.83 -8.84 44.94
N HIS A 126 -16.38 -7.72 45.41
CA HIS A 126 -17.55 -7.11 44.79
C HIS A 126 -17.17 -6.44 43.46
N VAL A 127 -18.18 -6.08 42.66
CA VAL A 127 -17.97 -5.46 41.35
C VAL A 127 -18.25 -3.97 41.40
N VAL A 128 -17.39 -3.17 40.74
CA VAL A 128 -17.57 -1.73 40.55
C VAL A 128 -17.43 -1.40 39.08
N ILE A 129 -18.34 -0.57 38.56
CA ILE A 129 -18.22 -0.03 37.20
C ILE A 129 -17.27 1.17 37.24
N LEU A 130 -16.28 1.19 36.33
CA LEU A 130 -15.33 2.28 36.23
C LEU A 130 -16.08 3.59 35.92
N PRO A 131 -15.90 4.65 36.73
CA PRO A 131 -16.57 5.92 36.48
C PRO A 131 -15.98 6.65 35.27
N THR A 132 -16.85 7.38 34.57
CA THR A 132 -16.49 8.13 33.35
C THR A 132 -15.77 9.46 33.60
N THR A 133 -15.61 9.89 34.86
CA THR A 133 -14.92 11.15 35.22
C THR A 133 -14.03 10.99 36.44
N LEU A 134 -12.95 11.78 36.51
CA LEU A 134 -12.01 11.78 37.65
C LEU A 134 -12.68 12.16 38.98
N SER A 135 -13.57 13.15 38.99
CA SER A 135 -14.31 13.54 40.20
C SER A 135 -15.19 12.41 40.74
N LYS A 136 -15.83 11.63 39.85
CA LYS A 136 -16.57 10.44 40.25
C LYS A 136 -15.64 9.32 40.72
N PHE A 137 -14.45 9.20 40.11
CA PHE A 137 -13.43 8.26 40.57
C PHE A 137 -13.03 8.50 42.02
N ASP A 138 -12.71 9.74 42.39
CA ASP A 138 -12.31 10.09 43.77
C ASP A 138 -13.41 9.75 44.78
N SER A 139 -14.68 9.99 44.41
CA SER A 139 -15.83 9.64 45.26
C SER A 139 -16.05 8.13 45.44
N LEU A 140 -15.52 7.30 44.53
CA LEU A 140 -15.68 5.85 44.55
C LEU A 140 -14.42 5.12 45.02
N LYS A 141 -13.34 5.83 45.38
CA LYS A 141 -12.06 5.23 45.77
C LYS A 141 -12.18 4.20 46.88
N GLU A 142 -12.97 4.49 47.92
CA GLU A 142 -13.23 3.54 49.01
C GLU A 142 -14.04 2.32 48.55
N LYS A 143 -14.92 2.47 47.56
CA LYS A 143 -15.67 1.36 46.97
C LYS A 143 -14.82 0.49 46.04
N ILE A 144 -13.73 1.02 45.47
CA ILE A 144 -12.83 0.25 44.59
C ILE A 144 -11.95 -0.73 45.37
N LYS A 145 -11.69 -0.44 46.65
CA LYS A 145 -10.86 -1.30 47.50
C LYS A 145 -11.45 -2.71 47.60
N GLY A 146 -10.72 -3.71 47.12
CA GLY A 146 -11.16 -5.10 47.08
C GLY A 146 -12.17 -5.42 45.97
N ALA A 147 -12.36 -4.52 44.99
CA ALA A 147 -13.32 -4.72 43.91
C ALA A 147 -12.69 -5.27 42.63
N TRP A 148 -13.48 -6.01 41.85
CA TRP A 148 -13.26 -6.25 40.43
C TRP A 148 -13.87 -5.09 39.62
N VAL A 149 -13.07 -4.44 38.79
CA VAL A 149 -13.49 -3.19 38.12
C VAL A 149 -13.87 -3.45 36.67
N LEU A 150 -15.13 -3.20 36.31
CA LEU A 150 -15.59 -3.25 34.93
C LEU A 150 -15.13 -2.00 34.19
N VAL A 151 -14.31 -2.18 33.17
CA VAL A 151 -13.84 -1.10 32.30
C VAL A 151 -14.75 -1.07 31.06
N ASP A 152 -15.35 0.10 30.81
CA ASP A 152 -16.31 0.27 29.72
C ASP A 152 -15.64 0.20 28.34
N GLY A 153 -16.43 -0.15 27.31
CA GLY A 153 -15.95 -0.34 25.94
C GLY A 153 -15.68 -1.81 25.58
N ILE A 154 -15.53 -2.05 24.27
CA ILE A 154 -15.28 -3.38 23.70
C ILE A 154 -13.77 -3.57 23.55
N SER A 155 -13.23 -4.62 24.17
CA SER A 155 -11.84 -5.03 23.97
C SER A 155 -11.65 -5.60 22.56
N GLU A 156 -10.66 -5.07 21.84
CA GLU A 156 -10.15 -5.64 20.59
C GLU A 156 -9.06 -6.70 20.84
N GLY A 157 -8.93 -7.16 22.09
CA GLY A 157 -7.99 -8.20 22.52
C GLY A 157 -6.65 -7.68 23.05
N TRP A 158 -6.31 -6.42 22.82
CA TRP A 158 -5.13 -5.80 23.42
C TRP A 158 -5.22 -5.72 24.95
N PRO A 159 -4.09 -5.79 25.67
CA PRO A 159 -4.05 -5.47 27.09
C PRO A 159 -4.44 -4.00 27.32
N LEU A 160 -5.03 -3.73 28.48
CA LEU A 160 -5.33 -2.34 28.90
C LEU A 160 -4.06 -1.47 28.87
N ASP A 161 -2.94 -2.04 29.32
CA ASP A 161 -1.62 -1.44 29.29
C ASP A 161 -0.81 -1.97 28.10
N ARG A 162 -1.18 -1.64 26.86
CA ARG A 162 -0.50 -2.20 25.67
C ARG A 162 0.95 -1.74 25.51
N ASP A 163 1.16 -0.43 25.56
CA ASP A 163 2.43 0.22 25.21
C ASP A 163 3.18 0.76 26.45
N SER A 164 2.48 0.97 27.56
CA SER A 164 3.05 1.31 28.87
C SER A 164 1.98 1.17 29.96
N VAL A 165 2.40 1.14 31.23
CA VAL A 165 1.47 1.13 32.37
C VAL A 165 0.71 2.46 32.44
N SER A 166 -0.60 2.42 32.21
CA SER A 166 -1.49 3.57 32.13
C SER A 166 -1.69 4.24 33.49
N LEU A 167 -2.10 5.52 33.45
CA LEU A 167 -2.50 6.25 34.66
C LEU A 167 -3.71 5.57 35.33
N LEU A 168 -4.63 5.02 34.52
CA LEU A 168 -5.79 4.26 35.01
C LEU A 168 -5.34 3.08 35.86
N THR A 169 -4.47 2.21 35.34
CA THR A 169 -3.94 1.06 36.09
C THR A 169 -3.26 1.50 37.38
N LYS A 170 -2.38 2.51 37.33
CA LYS A 170 -1.70 3.03 38.54
C LYS A 170 -2.70 3.49 39.61
N THR A 171 -3.78 4.14 39.19
CA THR A 171 -4.81 4.66 40.09
C THR A 171 -5.64 3.53 40.70
N LEU A 172 -6.01 2.52 39.90
CA LEU A 172 -6.74 1.33 40.36
C LEU A 172 -5.90 0.50 41.35
N VAL A 173 -4.60 0.33 41.07
CA VAL A 173 -3.67 -0.32 42.00
C VAL A 173 -3.58 0.45 43.31
N ALA A 174 -3.43 1.78 43.27
CA ALA A 174 -3.36 2.61 44.46
C ALA A 174 -4.68 2.62 45.27
N ALA A 175 -5.82 2.43 44.61
CA ALA A 175 -7.13 2.28 45.24
C ALA A 175 -7.38 0.86 45.80
N GLY A 176 -6.50 -0.10 45.53
CA GLY A 176 -6.62 -1.47 46.02
C GLY A 176 -7.61 -2.34 45.25
N ALA A 177 -7.79 -2.09 43.94
CA ALA A 177 -8.58 -2.96 43.07
C ALA A 177 -7.96 -4.37 42.99
N LEU A 178 -8.81 -5.39 42.80
CA LEU A 178 -8.39 -6.78 42.61
C LEU A 178 -7.99 -7.10 41.17
N GLY A 179 -8.60 -6.41 40.20
CA GLY A 179 -8.34 -6.60 38.76
C GLY A 179 -9.28 -5.79 37.89
N THR A 180 -8.99 -5.73 36.60
CA THR A 180 -9.87 -5.12 35.59
C THR A 180 -10.54 -6.18 34.74
N ILE A 181 -11.79 -5.91 34.37
CA ILE A 181 -12.57 -6.75 33.47
C ILE A 181 -13.03 -5.89 32.30
N GLN A 182 -12.74 -6.33 31.09
CA GLN A 182 -13.18 -5.71 29.84
C GLN A 182 -14.07 -6.68 29.07
N LEU A 183 -15.09 -6.12 28.41
CA LEU A 183 -15.96 -6.88 27.51
C LEU A 183 -15.16 -7.38 26.30
N SER A 184 -15.31 -8.66 25.96
CA SER A 184 -14.80 -9.24 24.71
C SER A 184 -15.88 -10.06 24.02
N LYS A 185 -15.95 -9.97 22.69
CA LYS A 185 -16.90 -10.73 21.89
C LYS A 185 -16.38 -12.14 21.64
N LEU A 186 -17.26 -13.06 21.26
CA LEU A 186 -16.85 -14.36 20.74
C LEU A 186 -16.46 -14.24 19.25
N PRO A 187 -15.31 -14.77 18.80
CA PRO A 187 -14.26 -15.40 19.60
C PRO A 187 -13.49 -14.40 20.47
N ILE A 188 -13.13 -14.79 21.70
CA ILE A 188 -12.32 -13.93 22.59
C ILE A 188 -10.92 -13.80 21.99
N HIS A 189 -10.60 -12.59 21.53
CA HIS A 189 -9.27 -12.23 21.04
C HIS A 189 -8.35 -11.83 22.20
N LEU A 190 -7.10 -12.27 22.15
CA LEU A 190 -6.08 -12.01 23.17
C LEU A 190 -4.76 -11.73 22.47
N LEU A 191 -4.22 -10.53 22.71
CA LEU A 191 -2.92 -10.08 22.24
C LEU A 191 -2.07 -9.62 23.43
N ASP A 192 -0.76 -9.49 23.21
CA ASP A 192 0.19 -9.21 24.30
C ASP A 192 0.68 -7.77 24.33
N ALA A 193 1.24 -7.41 25.49
CA ALA A 193 1.91 -6.14 25.70
C ALA A 193 3.18 -6.02 24.84
N ARG A 194 3.38 -4.82 24.30
CA ARG A 194 4.53 -4.49 23.43
C ARG A 194 5.72 -3.94 24.20
N TYR A 195 5.49 -3.39 25.39
CA TYR A 195 6.57 -2.85 26.23
C TYR A 195 7.35 -3.96 26.95
N LYS A 196 8.58 -3.63 27.35
CA LYS A 196 9.41 -4.54 28.16
C LYS A 196 9.00 -4.44 29.62
N ILE A 197 8.82 -5.58 30.26
CA ILE A 197 8.49 -5.69 31.69
C ILE A 197 9.74 -6.07 32.46
N TYR A 198 10.05 -5.32 33.52
CA TYR A 198 11.21 -5.55 34.37
C TYR A 198 10.82 -6.19 35.70
N TRP A 199 11.76 -6.92 36.31
CA TRP A 199 11.52 -7.70 37.54
C TRP A 199 11.08 -6.84 38.74
N ASN A 200 11.60 -5.62 38.84
CA ASN A 200 11.24 -4.68 39.90
C ASN A 200 9.94 -3.90 39.62
N SER A 201 9.31 -4.13 38.47
CA SER A 201 8.11 -3.43 38.02
C SER A 201 7.11 -4.41 37.41
N LEU A 202 6.99 -5.61 37.99
CA LEU A 202 6.02 -6.61 37.53
C LEU A 202 4.59 -6.07 37.67
N PRO A 203 3.70 -6.38 36.72
CA PRO A 203 2.28 -6.08 36.86
C PRO A 203 1.72 -6.68 38.14
N THR A 204 0.79 -5.95 38.77
CA THR A 204 0.13 -6.36 40.02
C THR A 204 -1.40 -6.42 39.91
N LEU A 205 -1.95 -5.97 38.79
CA LEU A 205 -3.39 -5.93 38.53
C LEU A 205 -3.71 -6.86 37.34
N PRO A 206 -4.47 -7.95 37.55
CA PRO A 206 -4.90 -8.84 36.49
C PRO A 206 -5.82 -8.12 35.51
N ASP A 207 -5.62 -8.40 34.21
CA ASP A 207 -6.44 -7.89 33.12
C ASP A 207 -7.24 -9.03 32.47
N ILE A 208 -8.56 -8.97 32.61
CA ILE A 208 -9.49 -10.04 32.24
C ILE A 208 -10.33 -9.59 31.05
N LYS A 209 -10.38 -10.43 30.00
CA LYS A 209 -11.29 -10.27 28.85
C LYS A 209 -12.45 -11.24 29.02
N LEU A 210 -13.61 -10.72 29.40
CA LEU A 210 -14.80 -11.51 29.73
C LEU A 210 -15.80 -11.52 28.56
N LEU A 211 -16.41 -12.67 28.31
CA LEU A 211 -17.44 -12.81 27.28
C LEU A 211 -18.55 -11.75 27.43
N ASP A 212 -18.94 -11.14 26.32
CA ASP A 212 -19.88 -10.02 26.25
C ASP A 212 -21.23 -10.29 26.91
N THR A 213 -21.82 -11.46 26.72
CA THR A 213 -23.08 -11.85 27.37
C THR A 213 -22.96 -11.81 28.89
N GLN A 214 -21.87 -12.36 29.44
CA GLN A 214 -21.63 -12.40 30.89
C GLN A 214 -21.22 -11.05 31.44
N PHE A 215 -20.42 -10.28 30.70
CA PHE A 215 -20.07 -8.91 31.07
C PHE A 215 -21.30 -8.03 31.17
N ASN A 216 -22.18 -8.06 30.15
CA ASN A 216 -23.39 -7.24 30.12
C ASN A 216 -24.38 -7.64 31.22
N GLU A 217 -24.50 -8.94 31.52
CA GLU A 217 -25.29 -9.42 32.64
C GLU A 217 -24.76 -8.90 33.97
N ILE A 218 -23.46 -9.05 34.24
CA ILE A 218 -22.82 -8.55 35.45
C ILE A 218 -22.97 -7.03 35.58
N LYS A 219 -22.73 -6.29 34.49
CA LYS A 219 -22.88 -4.83 34.44
C LYS A 219 -24.32 -4.42 34.78
N SER A 220 -25.32 -5.08 34.18
CA SER A 220 -26.74 -4.80 34.44
C SER A 220 -27.12 -5.05 35.90
N LEU A 221 -26.64 -6.12 36.52
CA LEU A 221 -26.87 -6.41 37.93
C LEU A 221 -26.29 -5.33 38.85
N VAL A 222 -25.07 -4.86 38.56
CA VAL A 222 -24.44 -3.78 39.34
C VAL A 222 -25.21 -2.46 39.15
N GLU A 223 -25.69 -2.17 37.93
CA GLU A 223 -26.46 -0.96 37.63
C GLU A 223 -27.84 -0.94 38.32
N THR A 224 -28.47 -2.10 38.53
CA THR A 224 -29.74 -2.23 39.25
C THR A 224 -29.58 -2.27 40.77
N GLY A 225 -28.34 -2.18 41.27
CA GLY A 225 -28.03 -2.15 42.71
C GLY A 225 -27.91 -3.52 43.37
N GLU A 226 -27.87 -4.59 42.58
CA GLU A 226 -27.69 -5.96 43.09
C GLU A 226 -26.24 -6.18 43.55
N GLU A 227 -26.05 -6.96 44.61
CA GLU A 227 -24.71 -7.33 45.08
C GLU A 227 -24.10 -8.41 44.18
N VAL A 228 -23.12 -8.03 43.37
CA VAL A 228 -22.35 -8.96 42.55
C VAL A 228 -21.01 -9.25 43.19
N ILE A 229 -20.73 -10.53 43.46
CA ILE A 229 -19.43 -11.02 43.95
C ILE A 229 -18.83 -11.93 42.90
N LEU A 230 -17.61 -11.62 42.45
CA LEU A 230 -16.84 -12.46 41.53
C LEU A 230 -15.66 -13.10 42.26
N GLU A 231 -15.34 -14.31 41.83
CA GLU A 231 -14.21 -15.12 42.27
C GLU A 231 -13.30 -15.37 41.07
N PHE A 232 -12.00 -15.11 41.23
CA PHE A 232 -10.98 -15.49 40.25
C PHE A 232 -9.78 -16.15 40.92
N ASP A 233 -9.22 -17.15 40.26
CA ASP A 233 -7.90 -17.76 40.53
C ASP A 233 -7.14 -17.81 39.21
N ILE A 234 -6.16 -16.93 39.00
CA ILE A 234 -5.38 -16.80 37.76
C ILE A 234 -3.92 -17.05 38.11
N ARG A 235 -3.35 -18.17 37.67
CA ARG A 235 -2.01 -18.59 38.08
C ARG A 235 -0.96 -18.29 37.02
N ASN A 236 -0.62 -17.02 36.85
CA ASN A 236 0.49 -16.62 35.97
C ASN A 236 1.81 -16.55 36.73
N PHE A 237 2.90 -17.00 36.09
CA PHE A 237 4.22 -17.09 36.69
C PHE A 237 5.24 -16.27 35.91
N PHE A 238 6.01 -15.44 36.63
CA PHE A 238 7.12 -14.68 36.05
C PHE A 238 8.45 -15.32 36.43
N LYS A 239 9.40 -15.26 35.50
CA LYS A 239 10.76 -15.78 35.67
C LYS A 239 11.77 -14.64 35.52
N PRO A 240 12.74 -14.48 36.43
CA PRO A 240 13.76 -13.44 36.28
C PRO A 240 14.63 -13.74 35.05
N GLY A 241 14.85 -12.72 34.21
CA GLY A 241 15.72 -12.81 33.05
C GLY A 241 17.19 -12.44 33.35
N PRO A 242 18.00 -12.24 32.30
CA PRO A 242 17.61 -12.25 30.89
C PRO A 242 17.22 -13.64 30.39
N ILE A 243 16.13 -13.71 29.61
CA ILE A 243 15.64 -14.91 28.93
C ILE A 243 15.93 -14.77 27.44
N LYS A 244 16.85 -15.58 26.92
CA LYS A 244 17.21 -15.60 25.50
C LYS A 244 16.17 -16.33 24.66
N TYR A 245 15.93 -15.84 23.46
CA TYR A 245 15.10 -16.52 22.45
C TYR A 245 15.86 -16.64 21.13
N HIS A 246 15.58 -17.71 20.36
CA HIS A 246 16.44 -18.14 19.26
C HIS A 246 15.62 -18.56 18.04
N ASN A 247 16.05 -18.15 16.85
CA ASN A 247 15.65 -18.87 15.65
C ASN A 247 16.26 -20.28 15.70
N VAL A 248 15.57 -21.27 15.12
CA VAL A 248 16.15 -22.60 14.85
C VAL A 248 16.41 -22.72 13.36
N ILE A 249 17.67 -22.97 12.99
CA ILE A 249 18.11 -23.03 11.60
C ILE A 249 18.52 -24.47 11.28
N GLY A 250 18.00 -25.00 10.17
CA GLY A 250 18.42 -26.29 9.60
C GLY A 250 18.89 -26.12 8.16
N ILE A 251 19.95 -26.81 7.75
CA ILE A 251 20.54 -26.68 6.41
C ILE A 251 20.78 -28.06 5.78
N ILE A 252 20.24 -28.25 4.58
CA ILE A 252 20.65 -29.30 3.64
C ILE A 252 21.66 -28.65 2.67
N PRO A 253 22.94 -29.08 2.67
CA PRO A 253 23.97 -28.44 1.87
C PRO A 253 23.78 -28.68 0.38
N GLY A 254 23.98 -27.62 -0.41
CA GLY A 254 24.04 -27.69 -1.87
C GLY A 254 25.33 -28.35 -2.38
N THR A 255 25.27 -28.87 -3.60
CA THR A 255 26.40 -29.56 -4.25
C THR A 255 27.24 -28.65 -5.14
N GLU A 256 26.61 -27.77 -5.91
CA GLU A 256 27.26 -26.90 -6.90
C GLU A 256 27.44 -25.47 -6.36
N PHE A 257 26.41 -24.96 -5.68
CA PHE A 257 26.35 -23.61 -5.11
C PHE A 257 26.02 -23.66 -3.62
N PRO A 258 26.90 -24.24 -2.76
CA PRO A 258 26.62 -24.44 -1.34
C PRO A 258 26.42 -23.12 -0.55
N ASN A 259 26.85 -22.00 -1.10
CA ASN A 259 26.71 -20.66 -0.49
C ASN A 259 25.53 -19.84 -1.05
N GLU A 260 24.71 -20.44 -1.91
CA GLU A 260 23.44 -19.90 -2.37
C GLU A 260 22.29 -20.68 -1.72
N PHE A 261 21.18 -20.00 -1.44
CA PHE A 261 20.15 -20.55 -0.57
C PHE A 261 18.74 -20.46 -1.17
N VAL A 262 17.96 -21.52 -0.99
CA VAL A 262 16.50 -21.42 -0.89
C VAL A 262 16.14 -21.42 0.58
N VAL A 263 15.40 -20.42 1.04
CA VAL A 263 15.00 -20.29 2.44
C VAL A 263 13.54 -20.68 2.62
N LEU A 264 13.27 -21.57 3.57
CA LEU A 264 11.95 -21.93 4.06
C LEU A 264 11.72 -21.25 5.41
N GLY A 265 10.53 -20.71 5.66
CA GLY A 265 10.25 -19.95 6.88
C GLY A 265 8.86 -20.17 7.47
N ALA A 266 8.82 -20.24 8.79
CA ALA A 266 7.62 -20.17 9.63
C ALA A 266 8.03 -19.73 11.04
N HIS A 267 7.13 -19.09 11.80
CA HIS A 267 7.46 -18.67 13.16
C HIS A 267 7.06 -19.70 14.20
N LEU A 268 7.93 -19.87 15.20
CA LEU A 268 7.79 -20.84 16.25
C LEU A 268 6.96 -20.34 17.41
N ASP A 269 7.09 -19.07 17.78
CA ASP A 269 6.29 -18.54 18.86
C ASP A 269 4.81 -18.48 18.47
N SER A 270 3.96 -18.40 19.48
CA SER A 270 2.54 -18.13 19.33
C SER A 270 2.08 -17.39 20.56
N TYR A 271 0.88 -16.80 20.54
CA TYR A 271 0.21 -16.52 21.81
C TYR A 271 -0.05 -17.81 22.60
N ASP A 272 -0.24 -17.66 23.90
CA ASP A 272 -0.18 -18.76 24.86
C ASP A 272 -1.52 -19.14 25.50
N HIS A 273 -2.61 -18.49 25.09
CA HIS A 273 -3.96 -18.75 25.61
C HIS A 273 -4.65 -19.98 25.00
N ALA A 274 -4.15 -20.48 23.87
CA ALA A 274 -4.58 -21.71 23.22
C ALA A 274 -3.34 -22.60 22.93
N THR A 275 -3.23 -23.20 21.75
CA THR A 275 -2.09 -24.06 21.41
C THR A 275 -1.27 -23.56 20.21
N GLY A 276 -1.63 -22.40 19.63
CA GLY A 276 -0.90 -21.83 18.49
C GLY A 276 -0.84 -22.79 17.30
N ALA A 277 -1.91 -23.54 17.05
CA ALA A 277 -1.89 -24.63 16.08
C ALA A 277 -2.02 -24.10 14.66
N VAL A 278 -3.00 -23.25 14.42
CA VAL A 278 -3.19 -22.52 13.18
C VAL A 278 -2.08 -21.47 13.06
N ASP A 279 -1.77 -20.76 14.15
CA ASP A 279 -0.83 -19.63 14.21
C ASP A 279 0.33 -19.88 15.21
N ASN A 280 1.48 -20.38 14.80
CA ASN A 280 1.80 -20.88 13.46
C ASN A 280 2.43 -22.28 13.51
N GLY A 281 1.86 -23.16 14.35
CA GLY A 281 2.26 -24.56 14.41
C GLY A 281 2.11 -25.24 13.05
N SER A 282 1.05 -24.89 12.31
CA SER A 282 0.77 -25.36 10.96
C SER A 282 1.89 -25.01 9.97
N GLY A 283 2.50 -23.83 10.07
CA GLY A 283 3.64 -23.43 9.25
C GLY A 283 4.90 -24.18 9.66
N VAL A 284 5.20 -24.21 10.95
CA VAL A 284 6.40 -24.89 11.50
C VAL A 284 6.45 -26.35 11.07
N THR A 285 5.36 -27.09 11.27
CA THR A 285 5.37 -28.55 11.09
C THR A 285 5.40 -28.95 9.62
N THR A 286 4.77 -28.18 8.73
CA THR A 286 4.86 -28.39 7.28
C THR A 286 6.25 -28.05 6.74
N MET A 287 6.94 -27.04 7.28
CA MET A 287 8.32 -26.71 6.93
C MET A 287 9.29 -27.78 7.44
N MET A 288 9.10 -28.25 8.69
CA MET A 288 9.87 -29.36 9.24
C MET A 288 9.70 -30.64 8.40
N GLU A 289 8.45 -30.97 8.06
CA GLU A 289 8.17 -32.17 7.29
C GLU A 289 8.72 -32.09 5.87
N ALA A 290 8.69 -30.91 5.24
CA ALA A 290 9.33 -30.70 3.95
C ALA A 290 10.84 -30.99 4.01
N MET A 291 11.53 -30.53 5.06
CA MET A 291 12.96 -30.79 5.27
C MET A 291 13.25 -32.27 5.54
N ARG A 292 12.38 -32.96 6.29
CA ARG A 292 12.48 -34.41 6.51
C ARG A 292 12.34 -35.19 5.19
N MET A 293 11.32 -34.87 4.39
CA MET A 293 11.09 -35.50 3.09
C MET A 293 12.25 -35.27 2.11
N LEU A 294 12.82 -34.07 2.07
CA LEU A 294 14.00 -33.77 1.26
C LEU A 294 15.21 -34.59 1.67
N THR A 295 15.40 -34.80 2.97
CA THR A 295 16.53 -35.58 3.47
C THR A 295 16.35 -37.07 3.19
N LEU A 296 15.15 -37.61 3.44
CA LEU A 296 14.82 -39.02 3.21
C LEU A 296 14.73 -39.40 1.72
N SER A 297 14.42 -38.43 0.85
CA SER A 297 14.45 -38.66 -0.60
C SER A 297 15.86 -38.78 -1.18
N GLY A 298 16.90 -38.47 -0.38
CA GLY A 298 18.28 -38.44 -0.82
C GLY A 298 18.59 -37.22 -1.69
N ALA A 299 17.81 -36.14 -1.57
CA ALA A 299 17.99 -34.93 -2.36
C ALA A 299 19.41 -34.37 -2.22
N LYS A 300 20.04 -34.07 -3.36
CA LYS A 300 21.35 -33.41 -3.45
C LYS A 300 21.20 -32.13 -4.28
N PRO A 301 20.56 -31.09 -3.72
CA PRO A 301 20.23 -29.89 -4.49
C PRO A 301 21.51 -29.18 -4.96
N LYS A 302 21.43 -28.44 -6.09
CA LYS A 302 22.56 -27.59 -6.53
C LYS A 302 22.86 -26.51 -5.49
N ARG A 303 21.83 -25.83 -4.98
CA ARG A 303 21.90 -24.81 -3.91
C ARG A 303 21.54 -25.39 -2.55
N SER A 304 22.01 -24.77 -1.48
CA SER A 304 21.62 -25.16 -0.13
C SER A 304 20.14 -24.84 0.12
N ILE A 305 19.44 -25.73 0.83
CA ILE A 305 18.09 -25.47 1.32
C ILE A 305 18.20 -25.21 2.82
N MET A 306 17.76 -24.03 3.25
CA MET A 306 17.83 -23.57 4.62
C MET A 306 16.41 -23.40 5.16
N VAL A 307 16.08 -24.01 6.28
CA VAL A 307 14.85 -23.74 7.02
C VAL A 307 15.15 -22.82 8.19
N HIS A 308 14.32 -21.80 8.33
CA HIS A 308 14.29 -20.87 9.44
C HIS A 308 12.97 -21.02 10.19
N ILE A 309 13.06 -21.56 11.40
CA ILE A 309 11.95 -21.58 12.35
C ILE A 309 12.15 -20.37 13.28
N PHE A 310 11.46 -19.27 12.94
CA PHE A 310 11.72 -17.94 13.50
C PHE A 310 11.23 -17.78 14.93
N ALA A 311 11.88 -16.90 15.67
CA ALA A 311 11.47 -16.48 17.00
C ALA A 311 10.74 -15.14 16.96
N ALA A 312 9.84 -14.93 17.91
CA ALA A 312 9.32 -13.60 18.25
C ALA A 312 8.70 -12.85 17.05
N GLU A 313 7.98 -13.57 16.19
CA GLU A 313 7.18 -12.98 15.11
C GLU A 313 6.06 -12.13 15.70
N GLU A 314 5.36 -12.69 16.70
CA GLU A 314 4.20 -12.07 17.37
C GLU A 314 4.57 -10.77 18.10
N ARG A 315 5.87 -10.60 18.38
CA ARG A 315 6.47 -9.39 18.98
C ARG A 315 7.01 -8.41 17.94
N GLY A 316 6.62 -8.57 16.68
CA GLY A 316 6.95 -7.68 15.57
C GLY A 316 8.18 -8.12 14.77
N LEU A 317 8.23 -9.39 14.37
CA LEU A 317 9.26 -9.96 13.46
C LEU A 317 10.68 -9.90 14.04
N LEU A 318 10.84 -9.99 15.37
CA LEU A 318 12.13 -9.73 15.99
C LEU A 318 13.18 -10.78 15.57
N GLY A 319 12.80 -12.04 15.40
CA GLY A 319 13.69 -13.11 14.95
C GLY A 319 14.21 -12.91 13.54
N SER A 320 13.33 -12.69 12.56
CA SER A 320 13.74 -12.47 11.17
C SER A 320 14.49 -11.15 10.99
N LYS A 321 14.08 -10.06 11.66
CA LYS A 321 14.82 -8.78 11.62
C LYS A 321 16.23 -8.92 12.17
N SER A 322 16.38 -9.62 13.29
CA SER A 322 17.68 -9.88 13.92
C SER A 322 18.59 -10.65 12.96
N TRP A 323 18.09 -11.73 12.34
CA TRP A 323 18.89 -12.51 11.41
C TRP A 323 19.27 -11.72 10.15
N VAL A 324 18.32 -11.01 9.53
CA VAL A 324 18.55 -10.21 8.32
C VAL A 324 19.60 -9.13 8.56
N GLU A 325 19.55 -8.45 9.70
CA GLU A 325 20.52 -7.40 10.05
C GLU A 325 21.94 -7.97 10.18
N LYS A 326 22.11 -9.10 10.87
CA LYS A 326 23.41 -9.77 11.02
C LYS A 326 23.95 -10.35 9.71
N ASN A 327 23.07 -10.75 8.80
CA ASN A 327 23.41 -11.56 7.61
C ASN A 327 23.24 -10.82 6.28
N LYS A 328 23.34 -9.49 6.25
CA LYS A 328 23.20 -8.65 5.04
C LYS A 328 23.97 -9.16 3.81
N LYS A 329 25.17 -9.72 4.03
CA LYS A 329 26.03 -10.27 2.94
C LYS A 329 25.48 -11.55 2.30
N LEU A 330 24.61 -12.29 3.00
CA LEU A 330 23.98 -13.50 2.47
C LEU A 330 22.72 -13.20 1.66
N LEU A 331 22.06 -12.06 1.90
CA LEU A 331 20.76 -11.73 1.28
C LEU A 331 20.78 -11.73 -0.26
N PRO A 332 21.83 -11.22 -0.95
CA PRO A 332 21.91 -11.33 -2.41
C PRO A 332 22.06 -12.78 -2.92
N LYS A 333 22.49 -13.71 -2.06
CA LYS A 333 22.70 -15.14 -2.39
C LYS A 333 21.48 -16.02 -2.10
N ILE A 334 20.41 -15.46 -1.54
CA ILE A 334 19.14 -16.16 -1.36
C ILE A 334 18.37 -16.08 -2.68
N SER A 335 18.13 -17.22 -3.33
CA SER A 335 17.33 -17.29 -4.56
C SER A 335 15.87 -16.89 -4.30
N VAL A 336 15.29 -17.47 -3.25
CA VAL A 336 13.90 -17.26 -2.85
C VAL A 336 13.73 -17.56 -1.37
N MET A 337 12.81 -16.85 -0.72
CA MET A 337 12.34 -17.17 0.62
C MET A 337 10.84 -17.49 0.56
N LEU A 338 10.48 -18.72 0.95
CA LEU A 338 9.10 -19.23 0.99
C LEU A 338 8.64 -19.27 2.44
N ASN A 339 7.60 -18.51 2.76
CA ASN A 339 7.08 -18.41 4.12
C ASN A 339 5.67 -18.99 4.20
N LYS A 340 5.38 -19.77 5.25
CA LYS A 340 4.03 -20.23 5.56
C LYS A 340 3.58 -19.66 6.89
N ASP A 341 2.60 -18.77 6.79
CA ASP A 341 2.03 -18.04 7.93
C ASP A 341 0.66 -17.45 7.54
N PHE A 342 -0.27 -18.35 7.23
CA PHE A 342 -1.61 -18.00 6.74
C PHE A 342 -2.64 -19.06 7.14
N GLY A 343 -2.36 -19.74 8.26
CA GLY A 343 -3.20 -20.76 8.86
C GLY A 343 -3.25 -22.10 8.11
N THR A 344 -4.39 -22.78 8.25
CA THR A 344 -4.52 -24.20 7.87
C THR A 344 -5.12 -24.45 6.47
N ASN A 345 -5.47 -23.42 5.71
CA ASN A 345 -5.96 -23.65 4.36
C ASN A 345 -4.85 -24.23 3.46
N PRO A 346 -5.19 -25.09 2.48
CA PRO A 346 -4.20 -25.72 1.63
C PRO A 346 -3.49 -24.68 0.76
N ILE A 347 -2.21 -24.94 0.47
CA ILE A 347 -1.48 -24.20 -0.56
C ILE A 347 -2.02 -24.62 -1.93
N VAL A 348 -2.62 -23.66 -2.63
CA VAL A 348 -3.22 -23.82 -3.96
C VAL A 348 -2.46 -23.07 -5.04
N GLY A 349 -1.31 -22.47 -4.72
CA GLY A 349 -0.49 -21.83 -5.74
C GLY A 349 0.67 -21.02 -5.23
N ILE A 350 1.36 -20.39 -6.18
CA ILE A 350 2.41 -19.40 -5.95
C ILE A 350 2.19 -18.21 -6.88
N SER A 351 2.57 -17.03 -6.41
CA SER A 351 2.43 -15.77 -7.12
C SER A 351 3.78 -15.09 -7.26
N VAL A 352 4.20 -14.82 -8.51
CA VAL A 352 5.51 -14.24 -8.84
C VAL A 352 5.39 -13.08 -9.83
N PRO A 353 6.33 -12.11 -9.85
CA PRO A 353 6.39 -11.11 -10.90
C PRO A 353 6.58 -11.74 -12.28
N LYS A 354 6.11 -11.07 -13.34
CA LYS A 354 6.21 -11.54 -14.73
C LYS A 354 7.60 -12.04 -15.12
N VAL A 355 8.66 -11.33 -14.69
CA VAL A 355 10.06 -11.66 -15.00
C VAL A 355 10.52 -13.00 -14.40
N MET A 356 9.82 -13.54 -13.41
CA MET A 356 10.11 -14.83 -12.79
C MET A 356 9.23 -15.99 -13.31
N MET A 357 8.25 -15.71 -14.16
CA MET A 357 7.24 -16.70 -14.57
C MET A 357 7.85 -17.92 -15.24
N GLU A 358 8.78 -17.74 -16.18
CA GLU A 358 9.41 -18.86 -16.90
C GLU A 358 10.26 -19.73 -15.97
N GLN A 359 11.09 -19.11 -15.10
CA GLN A 359 11.85 -19.86 -14.09
C GLN A 359 10.93 -20.60 -13.12
N THR A 360 9.79 -20.01 -12.74
CA THR A 360 8.88 -20.62 -11.77
C THR A 360 8.04 -21.73 -12.40
N LYS A 361 7.74 -21.65 -13.70
CA LYS A 361 6.98 -22.67 -14.43
C LYS A 361 7.64 -24.04 -14.37
N THR A 362 8.96 -24.10 -14.53
CA THR A 362 9.73 -25.36 -14.42
C THR A 362 9.72 -25.91 -12.99
N VAL A 363 9.76 -25.03 -11.98
CA VAL A 363 9.70 -25.40 -10.55
C VAL A 363 8.36 -26.03 -10.18
N VAL A 364 7.25 -25.51 -10.71
CA VAL A 364 5.90 -25.97 -10.33
C VAL A 364 5.40 -27.14 -11.17
N GLU A 365 6.05 -27.49 -12.27
CA GLU A 365 5.61 -28.57 -13.17
C GLU A 365 5.40 -29.92 -12.45
N PRO A 366 6.31 -30.39 -11.56
CA PRO A 366 6.06 -31.59 -10.77
C PRO A 366 4.79 -31.53 -9.92
N ILE A 367 4.47 -30.34 -9.38
CA ILE A 367 3.31 -30.12 -8.53
C ILE A 367 2.02 -30.17 -9.35
N LEU A 368 2.04 -29.56 -10.55
CA LEU A 368 0.90 -29.56 -11.47
C LEU A 368 0.55 -30.97 -11.96
N ASN A 369 1.56 -31.83 -12.12
CA ASN A 369 1.41 -33.19 -12.63
C ASN A 369 1.11 -34.24 -11.53
N ALA A 370 1.25 -33.89 -10.26
CA ALA A 370 1.12 -34.82 -9.14
C ALA A 370 -0.34 -35.23 -8.81
N GLY A 371 -1.35 -34.60 -9.40
CA GLY A 371 -2.76 -34.97 -9.19
C GLY A 371 -3.28 -34.71 -7.77
N PHE A 372 -2.75 -33.68 -7.11
CA PHE A 372 -3.13 -33.27 -5.76
C PHE A 372 -4.63 -32.96 -5.61
N LYS A 373 -5.18 -33.23 -4.42
CA LYS A 373 -6.59 -32.95 -4.06
C LYS A 373 -6.89 -31.46 -4.17
N TYR A 374 -5.95 -30.60 -3.76
CA TYR A 374 -6.08 -29.16 -3.88
C TYR A 374 -5.25 -28.67 -5.08
N PRO A 375 -5.87 -28.31 -6.22
CA PRO A 375 -5.13 -27.96 -7.42
C PRO A 375 -4.21 -26.76 -7.22
N PHE A 376 -3.00 -26.85 -7.77
CA PHE A 376 -2.00 -25.80 -7.68
C PHE A 376 -2.04 -24.88 -8.91
N LYS A 377 -1.78 -23.58 -8.72
CA LYS A 377 -1.73 -22.59 -9.80
C LYS A 377 -0.50 -21.69 -9.68
N LEU A 378 0.14 -21.43 -10.82
CA LEU A 378 1.11 -20.35 -10.96
C LEU A 378 0.38 -19.08 -11.42
N ASN A 379 0.55 -17.98 -10.68
CA ASN A 379 -0.09 -16.70 -10.99
C ASN A 379 0.96 -15.62 -11.19
N GLU A 380 0.74 -14.77 -12.19
CA GLU A 380 1.50 -13.52 -12.36
C GLU A 380 1.03 -12.48 -11.34
N THR A 381 1.97 -11.68 -10.85
CA THR A 381 1.72 -10.52 -9.98
C THR A 381 2.50 -9.31 -10.47
N GLY A 382 2.17 -8.14 -9.91
CA GLY A 382 3.01 -6.95 -10.02
C GLY A 382 4.39 -7.14 -9.39
N GLN A 383 5.20 -6.08 -9.45
CA GLN A 383 6.54 -6.13 -8.88
C GLN A 383 6.50 -6.14 -7.34
N PHE A 384 7.52 -6.75 -6.73
CA PHE A 384 7.75 -6.72 -5.29
C PHE A 384 8.06 -5.29 -4.82
N ARG A 385 7.62 -4.94 -3.61
CA ARG A 385 7.87 -3.64 -2.99
C ARG A 385 8.74 -3.80 -1.75
N LYS A 386 9.89 -3.13 -1.73
CA LYS A 386 10.79 -3.06 -0.56
C LYS A 386 10.28 -2.03 0.47
N ALA A 387 8.99 -2.07 0.79
CA ALA A 387 8.37 -1.09 1.67
C ALA A 387 7.12 -1.64 2.37
N GLY A 388 6.64 -0.88 3.35
CA GLY A 388 5.46 -1.20 4.16
C GLY A 388 5.81 -1.83 5.50
N ARG A 389 4.77 -2.02 6.32
CA ARG A 389 4.82 -2.89 7.51
C ARG A 389 4.27 -4.24 7.09
N GLY A 390 5.09 -5.29 7.13
CA GLY A 390 4.61 -6.66 6.97
C GLY A 390 4.19 -7.24 8.31
N GLY A 391 3.36 -8.28 8.24
CA GLY A 391 2.90 -9.05 9.39
C GLY A 391 3.31 -10.52 9.31
N THR A 392 4.49 -10.79 8.74
CA THR A 392 5.14 -12.11 8.81
C THR A 392 6.62 -11.98 8.44
N ASP A 393 7.42 -13.00 8.77
CA ASP A 393 8.88 -12.98 8.69
C ASP A 393 9.46 -12.76 7.28
N SER A 394 8.74 -13.16 6.22
CA SER A 394 9.16 -12.91 4.84
C SER A 394 9.37 -11.42 4.56
N HIS A 395 8.66 -10.54 5.27
CA HIS A 395 8.77 -9.10 5.08
C HIS A 395 10.17 -8.57 5.40
N SER A 396 10.83 -9.12 6.44
CA SER A 396 12.19 -8.75 6.79
C SER A 396 13.17 -8.98 5.64
N PHE A 397 12.94 -10.03 4.84
CA PHE A 397 13.74 -10.38 3.66
C PHE A 397 13.35 -9.55 2.43
N LEU A 398 12.04 -9.37 2.20
CA LEU A 398 11.50 -8.56 1.11
C LEU A 398 12.05 -7.13 1.13
N MET A 399 12.11 -6.52 2.32
CA MET A 399 12.65 -5.18 2.54
C MET A 399 14.12 -5.04 2.09
N GLN A 400 14.87 -6.14 2.05
CA GLN A 400 16.27 -6.18 1.61
C GLN A 400 16.43 -6.68 0.16
N GLY A 401 15.33 -6.78 -0.59
CA GLY A 401 15.34 -7.15 -2.00
C GLY A 401 15.45 -8.65 -2.27
N VAL A 402 15.19 -9.51 -1.26
CA VAL A 402 15.10 -10.97 -1.46
C VAL A 402 13.71 -11.31 -2.02
N PRO A 403 13.60 -12.11 -3.11
CA PRO A 403 12.31 -12.58 -3.60
C PRO A 403 11.55 -13.39 -2.55
N THR A 404 10.35 -12.92 -2.18
CA THR A 404 9.45 -13.59 -1.22
C THR A 404 8.07 -13.78 -1.85
N PRO A 405 7.94 -14.69 -2.83
CA PRO A 405 6.67 -14.88 -3.53
C PRO A 405 5.59 -15.36 -2.58
N ARG A 406 4.35 -14.92 -2.82
CA ARG A 406 3.22 -15.33 -1.98
C ARG A 406 2.85 -16.77 -2.30
N LEU A 407 2.86 -17.63 -1.28
CA LEU A 407 2.17 -18.91 -1.33
C LEU A 407 0.68 -18.64 -1.18
N ASN A 408 -0.09 -19.00 -2.21
CA ASN A 408 -1.52 -18.75 -2.25
C ASN A 408 -2.25 -19.86 -1.51
N SER A 409 -3.08 -19.49 -0.55
CA SER A 409 -3.94 -20.40 0.21
C SER A 409 -5.41 -20.15 -0.09
N ALA A 410 -6.21 -21.22 -0.23
CA ALA A 410 -7.65 -21.11 -0.36
C ALA A 410 -8.33 -22.36 0.21
N GLY A 411 -9.35 -22.17 1.03
CA GLY A 411 -10.08 -23.27 1.65
C GLY A 411 -11.19 -22.77 2.56
N PRO A 412 -11.90 -23.68 3.24
CA PRO A 412 -13.09 -23.35 4.03
C PRO A 412 -12.78 -22.64 5.34
N HIS A 413 -11.56 -22.80 5.88
CA HIS A 413 -11.20 -22.25 7.18
C HIS A 413 -11.11 -20.72 7.14
N GLN A 414 -11.75 -20.07 8.10
CA GLN A 414 -11.79 -18.62 8.25
C GLN A 414 -10.73 -18.19 9.27
N TYR A 415 -9.54 -17.79 8.79
CA TYR A 415 -8.40 -17.48 9.66
C TYR A 415 -8.72 -16.45 10.76
N GLY A 416 -9.52 -15.42 10.48
CA GLY A 416 -9.93 -14.43 11.49
C GLY A 416 -10.75 -14.98 12.67
N ARG A 417 -11.28 -16.21 12.59
CA ARG A 417 -11.96 -16.88 13.72
C ARG A 417 -10.96 -17.42 14.75
N THR A 418 -9.81 -17.88 14.29
CA THR A 418 -8.81 -18.59 15.10
C THR A 418 -7.62 -17.69 15.43
N TRP A 419 -7.26 -16.78 14.52
CA TRP A 419 -6.17 -15.84 14.67
C TRP A 419 -6.23 -15.07 15.99
N HIS A 420 -5.26 -15.34 16.87
CA HIS A 420 -5.11 -14.75 18.21
C HIS A 420 -6.33 -14.92 19.11
N THR A 421 -7.04 -16.05 18.98
CA THR A 421 -8.22 -16.38 19.81
C THR A 421 -8.04 -17.67 20.60
N LEU A 422 -8.94 -17.90 21.56
CA LEU A 422 -9.04 -19.17 22.28
C LEU A 422 -9.36 -20.37 21.38
N PHE A 423 -9.74 -20.15 20.11
CA PHE A 423 -9.97 -21.22 19.15
C PHE A 423 -8.71 -21.65 18.39
N ASP A 424 -7.56 -20.98 18.56
CA ASP A 424 -6.31 -21.42 17.92
C ASP A 424 -5.77 -22.73 18.50
N THR A 425 -6.43 -23.82 18.11
CA THR A 425 -6.29 -25.15 18.69
C THR A 425 -6.06 -26.19 17.60
N TYR A 426 -5.47 -27.33 17.98
CA TYR A 426 -5.22 -28.45 17.08
C TYR A 426 -6.47 -28.90 16.30
N ASN A 427 -7.66 -28.77 16.89
CA ASN A 427 -8.92 -29.21 16.29
C ASN A 427 -9.39 -28.34 15.11
N GLU A 428 -8.84 -27.15 14.94
CA GLU A 428 -9.16 -26.28 13.79
C GLU A 428 -8.33 -26.61 12.54
N ILE A 429 -7.43 -27.60 12.63
CA ILE A 429 -6.51 -27.97 11.54
C ILE A 429 -7.20 -28.85 10.50
N ILE A 430 -7.09 -28.44 9.24
CA ILE A 430 -7.44 -29.24 8.06
C ILE A 430 -6.26 -30.17 7.74
N THR A 431 -6.35 -31.41 8.22
CA THR A 431 -5.26 -32.40 8.21
C THR A 431 -4.68 -32.65 6.82
N ASP A 432 -5.51 -33.05 5.87
CA ASP A 432 -5.09 -33.38 4.50
C ASP A 432 -4.52 -32.16 3.76
N ALA A 433 -5.02 -30.97 4.05
CA ALA A 433 -4.44 -29.72 3.55
C ALA A 433 -3.02 -29.48 4.08
N GLN A 434 -2.72 -29.82 5.34
CA GLN A 434 -1.36 -29.66 5.89
C GLN A 434 -0.40 -30.68 5.31
N GLU A 435 -0.79 -31.95 5.26
CA GLU A 435 -0.01 -33.03 4.66
C GLU A 435 0.33 -32.70 3.20
N GLU A 436 -0.67 -32.35 2.37
CA GLU A 436 -0.43 -32.00 0.97
C GLU A 436 0.44 -30.74 0.80
N SER A 437 0.25 -29.74 1.67
CA SER A 437 1.05 -28.51 1.64
C SER A 437 2.52 -28.76 1.96
N SER A 438 2.82 -29.68 2.89
CA SER A 438 4.21 -30.05 3.19
C SER A 438 4.93 -30.65 1.98
N VAL A 439 4.24 -31.48 1.19
CA VAL A 439 4.78 -32.08 -0.04
C VAL A 439 5.04 -31.02 -1.09
N LYS A 440 4.09 -30.09 -1.28
CA LYS A 440 4.24 -28.96 -2.20
C LYS A 440 5.42 -28.07 -1.81
N ILE A 441 5.61 -27.79 -0.52
CA ILE A 441 6.75 -27.01 -0.01
C ILE A 441 8.07 -27.72 -0.33
N ALA A 442 8.18 -29.03 -0.09
CA ALA A 442 9.38 -29.79 -0.43
C ALA A 442 9.70 -29.73 -1.93
N LEU A 443 8.69 -29.90 -2.79
CA LEU A 443 8.85 -29.83 -4.25
C LEU A 443 9.25 -28.43 -4.71
N LEU A 444 8.64 -27.37 -4.17
CA LEU A 444 9.03 -25.98 -4.46
C LEU A 444 10.48 -25.71 -4.01
N ALA A 445 10.84 -26.11 -2.79
CA ALA A 445 12.18 -25.91 -2.26
C ALA A 445 13.25 -26.58 -3.13
N TYR A 446 13.02 -27.85 -3.48
CA TYR A 446 13.91 -28.63 -4.34
C TYR A 446 13.98 -28.05 -5.76
N GLY A 447 12.85 -27.67 -6.35
CA GLY A 447 12.82 -27.08 -7.69
C GLY A 447 13.58 -25.76 -7.76
N PHE A 448 13.31 -24.82 -6.84
CA PHE A 448 14.06 -23.56 -6.79
C PHE A 448 15.55 -23.76 -6.51
N ALA A 449 15.91 -24.76 -5.70
CA ALA A 449 17.30 -25.03 -5.38
C ALA A 449 18.09 -25.61 -6.58
N ASN A 450 17.39 -26.19 -7.56
CA ASN A 450 17.97 -26.82 -8.75
C ASN A 450 17.83 -26.00 -10.05
N LEU A 451 17.29 -24.79 -9.99
CA LEU A 451 17.39 -23.85 -11.12
C LEU A 451 18.85 -23.67 -11.55
N ASP A 452 19.12 -23.31 -12.81
CA ASP A 452 20.51 -23.07 -13.24
C ASP A 452 21.09 -21.79 -12.62
N LYS A 453 20.24 -20.78 -12.40
CA LYS A 453 20.57 -19.52 -11.75
C LYS A 453 19.55 -19.21 -10.67
N ILE A 454 19.95 -18.37 -9.70
CA ILE A 454 19.00 -17.78 -8.75
C ILE A 454 17.85 -17.06 -9.49
N LEU A 455 16.72 -16.87 -8.83
CA LEU A 455 15.61 -16.14 -9.42
C LEU A 455 16.01 -14.73 -9.85
N THR A 456 15.54 -14.34 -11.03
CA THR A 456 15.82 -13.04 -11.63
C THR A 456 15.30 -11.92 -10.72
N ARG A 457 16.18 -11.00 -10.32
CA ARG A 457 15.81 -9.83 -9.52
C ARG A 457 15.61 -8.56 -10.34
N GLU A 458 16.28 -8.48 -11.50
CA GLU A 458 16.13 -7.37 -12.42
C GLU A 458 14.68 -7.30 -12.92
N GLY A 459 14.05 -6.14 -12.77
CA GLY A 459 12.63 -5.96 -13.08
C GLY A 459 11.66 -6.68 -12.15
N ALA A 460 12.11 -7.33 -11.08
CA ALA A 460 11.24 -7.99 -10.10
C ALA A 460 10.78 -7.06 -8.97
N PHE A 461 11.54 -6.00 -8.70
CA PHE A 461 11.25 -5.02 -7.65
C PHE A 461 10.88 -3.68 -8.26
N VAL A 462 9.92 -3.02 -7.61
CA VAL A 462 9.62 -1.61 -7.86
C VAL A 462 10.86 -0.76 -7.53
N PRO A 463 11.25 0.19 -8.39
CA PRO A 463 12.35 1.12 -8.12
C PRO A 463 12.14 1.95 -6.84
N ASP A 464 13.21 2.60 -6.39
CA ASP A 464 13.13 3.59 -5.31
C ASP A 464 12.29 4.79 -5.77
N GLY A 465 11.41 5.30 -4.91
CA GLY A 465 10.43 6.32 -5.25
C GLY A 465 9.27 6.37 -4.26
N ILE A 466 8.30 7.25 -4.55
CA ILE A 466 7.04 7.34 -3.81
C ILE A 466 5.92 6.84 -4.72
N TYR A 467 5.11 5.93 -4.19
CA TYR A 467 4.00 5.31 -4.89
C TYR A 467 2.69 5.54 -4.14
N ALA A 468 1.60 5.68 -4.88
CA ALA A 468 0.25 5.78 -4.34
C ALA A 468 -0.62 4.67 -4.93
N ASP A 469 -1.14 3.81 -4.06
CA ASP A 469 -2.12 2.79 -4.41
C ASP A 469 -3.53 3.37 -4.22
N VAL A 470 -4.17 3.74 -5.33
CA VAL A 470 -5.56 4.22 -5.37
C VAL A 470 -6.48 3.01 -5.39
N ASN A 471 -7.04 2.67 -4.23
CA ASN A 471 -7.92 1.51 -4.06
C ASN A 471 -9.36 1.89 -4.43
N THR A 472 -9.85 1.39 -5.56
CA THR A 472 -11.20 1.71 -6.05
C THR A 472 -12.16 0.53 -5.88
N ASN A 473 -13.45 0.76 -6.10
CA ASN A 473 -14.44 -0.31 -6.26
C ASN A 473 -14.25 -1.18 -7.53
N LYS A 474 -13.38 -0.77 -8.47
CA LYS A 474 -13.03 -1.53 -9.70
C LYS A 474 -11.69 -2.26 -9.62
N GLY A 475 -10.93 -2.05 -8.55
CA GLY A 475 -9.59 -2.59 -8.38
C GLY A 475 -8.58 -1.52 -7.95
N ARG A 476 -7.31 -1.91 -7.89
CA ARG A 476 -6.20 -1.04 -7.48
C ARG A 476 -5.53 -0.40 -8.70
N ILE A 477 -5.26 0.90 -8.62
CA ILE A 477 -4.39 1.63 -9.56
C ILE A 477 -3.14 2.05 -8.78
N THR A 478 -1.95 1.74 -9.28
CA THR A 478 -0.68 2.20 -8.68
C THR A 478 -0.13 3.37 -9.48
N LEU A 479 0.16 4.46 -8.79
CA LEU A 479 0.80 5.66 -9.32
C LEU A 479 2.23 5.77 -8.80
N ALA A 480 3.21 6.08 -9.65
CA ALA A 480 4.49 6.64 -9.22
C ALA A 480 4.37 8.17 -9.15
N LEU A 481 4.87 8.77 -8.08
CA LEU A 481 4.80 10.22 -7.83
C LEU A 481 6.17 10.87 -8.07
N ASP A 482 6.20 11.93 -8.87
CA ASP A 482 7.41 12.67 -9.24
C ASP A 482 7.72 13.77 -8.22
N TYR A 483 8.12 13.34 -7.02
CA TYR A 483 8.41 14.24 -5.91
C TYR A 483 9.70 15.06 -6.08
N GLU A 484 10.53 14.74 -7.08
CA GLU A 484 11.74 15.50 -7.39
C GLU A 484 11.42 16.74 -8.27
N HIS A 485 10.51 16.61 -9.25
CA HIS A 485 10.16 17.73 -10.14
C HIS A 485 8.88 18.49 -9.75
N ALA A 486 7.95 17.85 -9.03
CA ALA A 486 6.72 18.46 -8.53
C ALA A 486 6.55 18.30 -6.99
N PRO A 487 7.55 18.70 -6.18
CA PRO A 487 7.55 18.45 -4.73
C PRO A 487 6.37 19.08 -3.98
N THR A 488 5.89 20.25 -4.40
CA THR A 488 4.77 20.94 -3.74
C THR A 488 3.46 20.19 -3.98
N THR A 489 3.24 19.78 -5.24
CA THR A 489 2.05 19.05 -5.69
C THR A 489 2.02 17.65 -5.08
N VAL A 490 3.16 16.95 -5.07
CA VAL A 490 3.28 15.64 -4.43
C VAL A 490 3.11 15.75 -2.92
N SER A 491 3.66 16.80 -2.28
CA SER A 491 3.42 17.05 -0.85
C SER A 491 1.95 17.25 -0.55
N ASN A 492 1.25 18.07 -1.34
CA ASN A 492 -0.19 18.27 -1.22
C ASN A 492 -0.96 16.94 -1.33
N PHE A 493 -0.70 16.18 -2.40
CA PHE A 493 -1.41 14.91 -2.66
C PHE A 493 -1.17 13.88 -1.54
N ILE A 494 0.08 13.70 -1.11
CA ILE A 494 0.44 12.78 -0.02
C ILE A 494 -0.16 13.23 1.30
N GLY A 495 -0.02 14.51 1.65
CA GLY A 495 -0.49 15.01 2.93
C GLY A 495 -2.01 15.03 3.05
N LEU A 496 -2.74 15.20 1.94
CA LEU A 496 -4.18 14.98 1.89
C LEU A 496 -4.54 13.48 2.01
N ALA A 497 -3.81 12.59 1.32
CA ALA A 497 -4.03 11.15 1.43
C ALA A 497 -3.77 10.60 2.84
N GLU A 498 -2.74 11.09 3.52
CA GLU A 498 -2.36 10.65 4.88
C GLU A 498 -3.04 11.47 5.99
N GLY A 499 -3.73 12.56 5.66
CA GLY A 499 -4.39 13.44 6.63
C GLY A 499 -3.42 14.29 7.46
N THR A 500 -2.22 14.57 6.96
CA THR A 500 -1.16 15.32 7.67
C THR A 500 -1.14 16.83 7.36
N ILE A 501 -1.97 17.29 6.42
CA ILE A 501 -2.15 18.71 6.09
C ILE A 501 -3.54 19.18 6.51
N LYS A 502 -3.60 20.30 7.22
CA LYS A 502 -4.85 20.99 7.56
C LYS A 502 -5.58 21.46 6.30
N ASN A 503 -6.88 21.20 6.23
CA ASN A 503 -7.76 21.59 5.13
C ASN A 503 -9.17 21.90 5.67
N GLU A 504 -10.06 22.40 4.82
CA GLU A 504 -11.41 22.83 5.20
C GLU A 504 -12.50 21.75 5.05
N ALA A 505 -12.17 20.62 4.41
CA ALA A 505 -13.11 19.55 4.07
C ALA A 505 -13.16 18.45 5.15
N VAL A 506 -12.01 18.09 5.74
CA VAL A 506 -11.92 17.07 6.79
C VAL A 506 -10.99 17.51 7.94
N PRO A 507 -11.27 17.10 9.19
CA PRO A 507 -10.37 17.33 10.32
C PRO A 507 -8.95 16.77 10.10
N LEU A 508 -7.94 17.45 10.66
CA LEU A 508 -6.55 16.97 10.66
C LEU A 508 -6.47 15.56 11.27
N GLY A 509 -5.68 14.69 10.65
CA GLY A 509 -5.58 13.27 11.00
C GLY A 509 -6.58 12.36 10.29
N LYS A 510 -7.59 12.91 9.59
CA LYS A 510 -8.45 12.14 8.68
C LYS A 510 -7.95 12.25 7.24
N ALA A 511 -7.88 11.11 6.56
CA ALA A 511 -7.51 11.04 5.15
C ALA A 511 -8.58 11.68 4.25
N TYR A 512 -8.18 12.63 3.40
CA TYR A 512 -9.05 13.43 2.54
C TYR A 512 -9.69 12.61 1.41
N TYR A 513 -8.92 11.71 0.79
CA TYR A 513 -9.36 10.97 -0.40
C TYR A 513 -10.19 9.71 -0.11
N ASN A 514 -10.55 9.47 1.15
CA ASN A 514 -11.37 8.31 1.51
C ASN A 514 -12.82 8.51 1.04
N ASN A 515 -13.34 7.52 0.31
CA ASN A 515 -14.67 7.52 -0.29
C ASN A 515 -14.94 8.68 -1.27
N VAL A 516 -13.89 9.23 -1.89
CA VAL A 516 -14.00 10.23 -2.96
C VAL A 516 -14.44 9.58 -4.27
N VAL A 517 -15.25 10.30 -5.06
CA VAL A 517 -15.75 9.80 -6.35
C VAL A 517 -14.93 10.30 -7.54
N TRP A 518 -14.86 9.46 -8.58
CA TRP A 518 -14.49 9.87 -9.93
C TRP A 518 -15.64 10.69 -10.53
N HIS A 519 -15.67 11.99 -10.23
CA HIS A 519 -16.79 12.87 -10.57
C HIS A 519 -16.86 13.24 -12.05
N ARG A 520 -15.76 13.09 -12.81
CA ARG A 520 -15.71 13.38 -14.23
C ARG A 520 -14.90 12.34 -14.99
N VAL A 521 -15.52 11.72 -16.00
CA VAL A 521 -14.89 10.75 -16.91
C VAL A 521 -15.20 11.19 -18.34
N VAL A 522 -14.16 11.58 -19.09
CA VAL A 522 -14.30 12.02 -20.48
C VAL A 522 -13.57 11.01 -21.37
N PRO A 523 -14.29 10.17 -22.14
CA PRO A 523 -13.68 9.14 -22.98
C PRO A 523 -12.59 9.68 -23.90
N GLY A 524 -11.45 8.98 -23.95
CA GLY A 524 -10.27 9.40 -24.69
C GLY A 524 -9.53 10.61 -24.13
N HIS A 525 -10.07 11.32 -23.13
CA HIS A 525 -9.45 12.50 -22.54
C HIS A 525 -8.81 12.19 -21.19
N VAL A 526 -9.58 12.21 -20.10
CA VAL A 526 -9.11 11.99 -18.73
C VAL A 526 -10.21 11.36 -17.86
N ILE A 527 -9.80 10.67 -16.80
CA ILE A 527 -10.64 10.44 -15.61
C ILE A 527 -10.17 11.38 -14.49
N GLN A 528 -11.09 12.02 -13.78
CA GLN A 528 -10.80 13.06 -12.79
C GLN A 528 -11.52 12.79 -11.47
N ALA A 529 -10.79 12.98 -10.36
CA ALA A 529 -11.22 12.77 -8.98
C ALA A 529 -10.65 13.85 -8.06
N GLY A 530 -10.85 13.71 -6.75
CA GLY A 530 -10.27 14.59 -5.72
C GLY A 530 -11.16 15.75 -5.28
N MET A 531 -12.43 15.77 -5.72
CA MET A 531 -13.47 16.57 -5.09
C MET A 531 -13.91 15.86 -3.79
N PRO A 532 -13.97 16.54 -2.64
CA PRO A 532 -14.25 15.89 -1.37
C PRO A 532 -15.68 15.34 -1.34
N ALA A 533 -15.89 14.26 -0.61
CA ALA A 533 -17.25 13.80 -0.32
C ALA A 533 -17.96 14.81 0.59
N VAL A 534 -19.26 15.03 0.38
CA VAL A 534 -20.07 15.87 1.27
C VAL A 534 -20.07 15.23 2.66
N GLN A 535 -19.47 15.90 3.65
CA GLN A 535 -19.50 15.49 5.05
C GLN A 535 -20.27 16.53 5.86
N GLU A 536 -21.18 16.06 6.73
CA GLU A 536 -21.92 16.90 7.69
C GLU A 536 -22.70 18.07 7.07
N GLY A 537 -23.13 17.94 5.80
CA GLY A 537 -23.90 18.97 5.09
C GLY A 537 -23.09 20.20 4.64
N LYS A 538 -21.76 20.17 4.74
CA LYS A 538 -20.88 21.23 4.22
C LYS A 538 -20.40 20.87 2.82
N GLU A 539 -20.86 21.60 1.82
CA GLU A 539 -20.34 21.50 0.45
C GLU A 539 -19.01 22.27 0.36
N THR A 540 -17.94 21.60 -0.06
CA THR A 540 -16.65 22.24 -0.37
C THR A 540 -16.18 21.69 -1.72
N GLU A 541 -15.62 22.54 -2.57
CA GLU A 541 -15.15 22.14 -3.92
C GLU A 541 -13.67 21.71 -3.94
N GLY A 542 -12.98 21.85 -2.80
CA GLY A 542 -11.55 21.59 -2.66
C GLY A 542 -11.05 21.74 -1.22
N PRO A 543 -9.73 21.84 -0.99
CA PRO A 543 -9.15 21.78 0.34
C PRO A 543 -9.18 23.11 1.11
N GLY A 544 -9.71 24.19 0.51
CA GLY A 544 -9.75 25.54 1.10
C GLY A 544 -8.50 26.39 0.85
N TYR A 545 -7.62 25.96 -0.06
CA TYR A 545 -6.43 26.70 -0.46
C TYR A 545 -6.05 26.42 -1.91
N GLU A 546 -5.21 27.28 -2.46
CA GLU A 546 -4.62 27.16 -3.80
C GLU A 546 -3.10 27.31 -3.77
N PHE A 547 -2.43 26.59 -4.67
CA PHE A 547 -0.98 26.68 -4.85
C PHE A 547 -0.54 26.69 -6.33
N PRO A 548 0.64 27.26 -6.62
CA PRO A 548 1.18 27.37 -7.98
C PRO A 548 1.38 26.05 -8.73
N ASN A 549 1.36 26.13 -10.06
CA ASN A 549 1.83 25.07 -10.95
C ASN A 549 3.33 24.83 -10.81
N GLU A 550 3.73 23.56 -10.96
CA GLU A 550 5.13 23.12 -11.09
C GLU A 550 5.31 22.57 -12.51
N ILE A 551 5.85 23.41 -13.41
CA ILE A 551 6.02 23.05 -14.81
C ILE A 551 7.47 22.61 -15.05
N TYR A 552 7.64 21.36 -15.50
CA TYR A 552 8.92 20.79 -15.89
C TYR A 552 8.89 20.36 -17.36
N THR A 553 9.86 20.82 -18.16
CA THR A 553 9.89 20.60 -19.61
C THR A 553 10.28 19.17 -20.01
N GLY A 554 10.83 18.39 -19.08
CA GLY A 554 11.24 17.00 -19.34
C GLY A 554 10.11 15.97 -19.31
N ILE A 555 8.88 16.38 -18.94
CA ILE A 555 7.71 15.50 -18.87
C ILE A 555 6.53 16.11 -19.64
N SER A 556 5.70 15.25 -20.23
CA SER A 556 4.58 15.67 -21.08
C SER A 556 3.38 14.73 -20.88
N HIS A 557 2.18 15.26 -21.05
CA HIS A 557 0.93 14.48 -21.09
C HIS A 557 0.79 13.63 -22.38
N ASN A 558 1.88 13.22 -23.02
CA ASN A 558 1.91 12.65 -24.38
C ASN A 558 1.39 11.20 -24.52
N LYS A 559 0.86 10.60 -23.46
CA LYS A 559 0.33 9.23 -23.47
C LYS A 559 -0.76 9.03 -22.41
N ALA A 560 -1.44 7.89 -22.47
CA ALA A 560 -2.34 7.44 -21.41
C ALA A 560 -1.56 7.10 -20.12
N GLY A 561 -2.22 7.26 -18.97
CA GLY A 561 -1.65 6.94 -17.66
C GLY A 561 -0.80 8.06 -17.04
N MET A 562 -0.80 9.28 -17.58
CA MET A 562 -0.11 10.43 -17.00
C MET A 562 -0.99 11.07 -15.91
N LEU A 563 -0.41 11.40 -14.76
CA LEU A 563 -1.11 11.96 -13.59
C LEU A 563 -0.88 13.48 -13.51
N GLY A 564 -1.96 14.25 -13.65
CA GLY A 564 -1.92 15.71 -13.59
C GLY A 564 -2.85 16.28 -12.53
N MET A 565 -2.51 17.48 -12.04
CA MET A 565 -3.31 18.22 -11.07
C MET A 565 -4.31 19.09 -11.83
N ALA A 566 -5.60 18.97 -11.52
CA ALA A 566 -6.63 19.83 -12.08
C ALA A 566 -6.59 21.21 -11.40
N ASN A 567 -6.86 22.25 -12.18
CA ASN A 567 -6.93 23.64 -11.72
C ASN A 567 -8.04 24.39 -12.46
N ALA A 568 -8.48 25.52 -11.93
CA ALA A 568 -9.46 26.42 -12.56
C ALA A 568 -8.80 27.45 -13.52
N GLY A 569 -7.47 27.40 -13.59
CA GLY A 569 -6.57 28.28 -14.33
C GLY A 569 -5.15 28.06 -13.81
N PRO A 570 -4.09 28.57 -14.47
CA PRO A 570 -2.74 28.37 -13.98
C PRO A 570 -2.57 28.86 -12.55
N HIS A 571 -1.82 28.09 -11.77
CA HIS A 571 -1.48 28.40 -10.38
C HIS A 571 -2.64 28.32 -9.37
N THR A 572 -3.77 27.70 -9.73
CA THR A 572 -4.91 27.44 -8.83
C THR A 572 -5.06 25.95 -8.49
N ASN A 573 -3.94 25.24 -8.28
CA ASN A 573 -3.99 23.83 -7.90
C ASN A 573 -4.60 23.65 -6.51
N GLY A 574 -5.40 22.60 -6.35
CA GLY A 574 -6.05 22.25 -5.08
C GLY A 574 -5.92 20.75 -4.79
N SER A 575 -7.04 20.05 -4.65
CA SER A 575 -7.06 18.60 -4.33
C SER A 575 -7.41 17.72 -5.53
N GLN A 576 -7.96 18.30 -6.60
CA GLN A 576 -8.50 17.55 -7.73
C GLN A 576 -7.39 17.12 -8.69
N PHE A 577 -7.38 15.86 -9.10
CA PHE A 577 -6.36 15.30 -10.00
C PHE A 577 -7.00 14.48 -11.11
N TYR A 578 -6.25 14.21 -12.16
CA TYR A 578 -6.71 13.42 -13.30
C TYR A 578 -5.65 12.45 -13.81
N ILE A 579 -6.13 11.38 -14.46
CA ILE A 579 -5.30 10.41 -15.20
C ILE A 579 -5.68 10.47 -16.68
N THR A 580 -4.69 10.64 -17.57
CA THR A 580 -4.93 10.71 -19.02
C THR A 580 -5.34 9.37 -19.61
N LEU A 581 -6.23 9.39 -20.60
CA LEU A 581 -6.65 8.22 -21.38
C LEU A 581 -6.03 8.16 -22.78
N ALA A 582 -5.33 9.22 -23.21
CA ALA A 582 -4.62 9.34 -24.48
C ALA A 582 -3.58 10.48 -24.41
N ASP A 583 -2.90 10.80 -25.52
CA ASP A 583 -2.06 12.00 -25.63
C ASP A 583 -2.89 13.28 -25.38
N ARG A 584 -2.47 14.03 -24.36
CA ARG A 584 -2.99 15.32 -23.95
C ARG A 584 -1.88 16.35 -23.75
N SER A 585 -0.82 16.28 -24.55
CA SER A 585 0.33 17.20 -24.53
C SER A 585 -0.04 18.69 -24.68
N TYR A 586 -1.25 19.02 -25.13
CA TYR A 586 -1.77 20.38 -25.12
C TYR A 586 -2.10 20.92 -23.71
N LEU A 587 -2.11 20.06 -22.68
CA LEU A 587 -2.20 20.45 -21.28
C LEU A 587 -0.83 20.87 -20.71
N ASP A 588 0.27 20.53 -21.40
CA ASP A 588 1.63 20.90 -20.95
C ASP A 588 1.75 22.42 -20.78
N GLY A 589 2.50 22.83 -19.76
CA GLY A 589 2.72 24.24 -19.41
C GLY A 589 1.59 24.89 -18.62
N ASN A 590 0.38 24.33 -18.62
CA ASN A 590 -0.79 24.88 -17.93
C ASN A 590 -1.26 24.05 -16.73
N TYR A 591 -0.81 22.81 -16.62
CA TYR A 591 -1.15 21.89 -15.54
C TYR A 591 0.12 21.22 -15.00
N THR A 592 0.19 21.03 -13.68
CA THR A 592 1.28 20.26 -13.08
C THR A 592 1.12 18.78 -13.39
N LEU A 593 2.12 18.19 -14.04
CA LEU A 593 2.25 16.75 -14.15
C LEU A 593 3.10 16.25 -12.99
N PHE A 594 2.57 15.34 -12.16
CA PHE A 594 3.22 14.95 -10.90
C PHE A 594 3.32 13.43 -10.70
N GLY A 595 3.10 12.65 -11.75
CA GLY A 595 3.26 11.20 -11.69
C GLY A 595 2.73 10.46 -12.92
N TRP A 596 2.67 9.13 -12.80
CA TRP A 596 2.12 8.25 -13.84
C TRP A 596 1.68 6.89 -13.27
N VAL A 597 0.81 6.19 -13.99
CA VAL A 597 0.36 4.83 -13.68
C VAL A 597 1.48 3.83 -13.94
N THR A 598 1.80 2.99 -12.95
CA THR A 598 2.75 1.87 -13.08
C THR A 598 2.05 0.51 -13.12
N GLU A 599 0.88 0.39 -12.48
CA GLU A 599 0.04 -0.81 -12.49
C GLU A 599 -1.45 -0.43 -12.50
N GLY A 600 -2.30 -1.28 -13.09
CA GLY A 600 -3.77 -1.09 -13.07
C GLY A 600 -4.32 -0.19 -14.18
N MET A 601 -3.64 -0.10 -15.33
CA MET A 601 -4.18 0.63 -16.49
C MET A 601 -5.49 0.00 -17.00
N ASP A 602 -5.66 -1.32 -16.85
CA ASP A 602 -6.93 -1.99 -17.15
C ASP A 602 -8.05 -1.56 -16.19
N VAL A 603 -7.72 -1.24 -14.93
CA VAL A 603 -8.64 -0.68 -13.95
C VAL A 603 -8.99 0.76 -14.32
N VAL A 604 -8.01 1.59 -14.67
CA VAL A 604 -8.22 2.97 -15.18
C VAL A 604 -9.24 2.97 -16.33
N ASN A 605 -9.10 2.04 -17.28
CA ASN A 605 -10.01 1.93 -18.43
C ASN A 605 -11.42 1.43 -18.07
N LYS A 606 -11.62 0.82 -16.89
CA LYS A 606 -12.92 0.34 -16.38
C LYS A 606 -13.64 1.38 -15.52
N ILE A 607 -12.97 2.46 -15.11
CA ILE A 607 -13.58 3.51 -14.28
C ILE A 607 -14.69 4.22 -15.06
N ALA A 608 -15.87 4.28 -14.45
CA ALA A 608 -17.00 5.09 -14.88
C ALA A 608 -17.23 6.25 -13.91
N GLN A 609 -17.95 7.28 -14.38
CA GLN A 609 -18.35 8.40 -13.53
C GLN A 609 -19.16 7.89 -12.34
N GLY A 610 -18.81 8.35 -11.14
CA GLY A 610 -19.44 7.92 -9.87
C GLY A 610 -18.78 6.73 -9.20
N ASP A 611 -17.83 6.04 -9.85
CA ASP A 611 -17.01 5.04 -9.19
C ASP A 611 -16.21 5.66 -8.03
N THR A 612 -15.90 4.86 -7.02
CA THR A 612 -15.39 5.36 -5.74
C THR A 612 -13.94 4.95 -5.50
N ILE A 613 -13.12 5.92 -5.08
CA ILE A 613 -11.85 5.72 -4.39
C ILE A 613 -12.16 5.42 -2.92
N ARG A 614 -11.92 4.18 -2.50
CA ARG A 614 -12.10 3.76 -1.10
C ARG A 614 -11.06 4.40 -0.19
N ASN A 615 -9.79 4.37 -0.62
CA ASN A 615 -8.67 5.05 0.03
C ASN A 615 -7.49 5.17 -0.95
N ILE A 616 -6.50 5.99 -0.57
CA ILE A 616 -5.20 6.08 -1.24
C ILE A 616 -4.10 5.75 -0.22
N ALA A 617 -3.31 4.70 -0.46
CA ALA A 617 -2.22 4.29 0.41
C ALA A 617 -0.86 4.71 -0.16
N ILE A 618 -0.04 5.39 0.63
CA ILE A 618 1.28 5.89 0.21
C ILE A 618 2.38 4.90 0.62
N THR A 619 3.23 4.53 -0.35
CA THR A 619 4.40 3.68 -0.15
C THR A 619 5.66 4.46 -0.53
N ARG A 620 6.63 4.53 0.39
CA ARG A 620 7.94 5.18 0.16
C ARG A 620 9.02 4.09 0.11
N ILE A 621 9.82 4.07 -0.97
CA ILE A 621 10.89 3.09 -1.20
C ILE A 621 12.21 3.84 -1.38
N GLY A 622 13.23 3.50 -0.59
CA GLY A 622 14.54 4.16 -0.65
C GLY A 622 14.69 5.33 0.33
N GLU A 623 15.94 5.74 0.58
CA GLU A 623 16.28 6.72 1.62
C GLU A 623 15.65 8.10 1.36
N LYS A 624 15.81 8.64 0.14
CA LYS A 624 15.24 9.93 -0.26
C LYS A 624 13.72 9.96 -0.12
N ALA A 625 13.03 8.92 -0.61
CA ALA A 625 11.59 8.82 -0.53
C ALA A 625 11.11 8.73 0.92
N ASN A 626 11.80 7.96 1.79
CA ASN A 626 11.46 7.84 3.21
C ASN A 626 11.69 9.14 3.99
N ALA A 627 12.64 9.98 3.56
CA ALA A 627 12.86 11.31 4.12
C ALA A 627 11.76 12.32 3.72
N PHE A 628 11.00 12.04 2.66
CA PHE A 628 9.90 12.89 2.18
C PHE A 628 8.66 12.76 3.07
N LYS A 629 8.70 13.46 4.20
CA LYS A 629 7.59 13.56 5.17
C LYS A 629 6.91 14.91 5.05
N VAL A 630 5.58 14.90 5.12
CA VAL A 630 4.76 16.08 4.89
C VAL A 630 3.99 16.42 6.17
N SER A 631 4.10 17.68 6.58
CA SER A 631 3.34 18.32 7.65
C SER A 631 2.63 19.57 7.10
N THR A 632 1.70 20.13 7.88
CA THR A 632 1.03 21.39 7.50
C THR A 632 2.05 22.51 7.34
N GLU A 633 3.01 22.62 8.27
CA GLU A 633 4.04 23.66 8.28
C GLU A 633 4.98 23.54 7.09
N SER A 634 5.48 22.31 6.81
CA SER A 634 6.37 22.08 5.67
C SER A 634 5.68 22.37 4.34
N PHE A 635 4.39 22.04 4.22
CA PHE A 635 3.61 22.29 3.02
C PHE A 635 3.38 23.80 2.79
N ILE A 636 2.95 24.53 3.82
CA ILE A 636 2.74 25.99 3.72
C ILE A 636 4.02 26.69 3.25
N LYS A 637 5.17 26.31 3.83
CA LYS A 637 6.46 26.85 3.42
C LYS A 637 6.74 26.64 1.93
N MET A 638 6.51 25.42 1.41
CA MET A 638 6.69 25.13 -0.03
C MET A 638 5.75 25.97 -0.90
N VAL A 639 4.49 26.16 -0.48
CA VAL A 639 3.52 26.99 -1.20
C VAL A 639 3.95 28.46 -1.24
N ASP A 640 4.45 29.01 -0.13
CA ASP A 640 4.91 30.39 -0.06
C ASP A 640 6.14 30.61 -0.95
N GLU A 641 7.10 29.68 -0.94
CA GLU A 641 8.27 29.70 -1.82
C GLU A 641 7.86 29.61 -3.30
N ALA A 642 6.92 28.72 -3.63
CA ALA A 642 6.38 28.60 -4.99
C ALA A 642 5.68 29.88 -5.44
N LYS A 643 4.88 30.52 -4.57
CA LYS A 643 4.20 31.79 -4.88
C LYS A 643 5.20 32.92 -5.10
N ALA A 644 6.26 32.98 -4.29
CA ALA A 644 7.34 33.96 -4.48
C ALA A 644 8.04 33.76 -5.83
N LYS A 645 8.29 32.52 -6.23
CA LYS A 645 8.91 32.20 -7.53
C LYS A 645 8.05 32.65 -8.72
N VAL A 646 6.74 32.38 -8.69
CA VAL A 646 5.81 32.84 -9.75
C VAL A 646 5.86 34.36 -9.90
N LYS A 647 5.83 35.11 -8.79
CA LYS A 647 5.93 36.58 -8.82
C LYS A 647 7.25 37.05 -9.44
N LEU A 648 8.37 36.40 -9.11
CA LEU A 648 9.68 36.73 -9.68
C LEU A 648 9.74 36.43 -11.18
N ASP A 649 9.19 35.31 -11.62
CA ASP A 649 9.16 34.93 -13.04
C ASP A 649 8.27 35.87 -13.87
N GLU A 650 7.16 36.32 -13.30
CA GLU A 650 6.34 37.38 -13.90
C GLU A 650 7.10 38.70 -14.06
N VAL A 651 7.81 39.16 -13.02
CA VAL A 651 8.64 40.37 -13.10
C VAL A 651 9.72 40.22 -14.17
N ARG A 652 10.37 39.05 -14.27
CA ARG A 652 11.36 38.76 -15.30
C ARG A 652 10.75 38.77 -16.70
N ARG A 653 9.59 38.13 -16.88
CA ARG A 653 8.84 38.12 -18.15
C ARG A 653 8.56 39.54 -18.60
N ILE A 654 7.94 40.36 -17.76
CA ILE A 654 7.61 41.76 -18.07
C ILE A 654 8.87 42.56 -18.46
N LYS A 655 9.99 42.34 -17.76
CA LYS A 655 11.27 43.00 -18.11
C LYS A 655 11.76 42.59 -19.50
N ILE A 656 11.71 41.29 -19.83
CA ILE A 656 12.10 40.77 -21.14
C ILE A 656 11.18 41.31 -22.24
N GLU A 657 9.86 41.28 -22.03
CA GLU A 657 8.87 41.82 -22.97
C GLU A 657 9.15 43.30 -23.25
N ASN A 658 9.35 44.12 -22.21
CA ASN A 658 9.68 45.53 -22.37
C ASN A 658 11.00 45.76 -23.12
N GLN A 659 12.00 44.91 -22.92
CA GLN A 659 13.27 44.98 -23.65
C GLN A 659 13.09 44.66 -25.13
N ILE A 660 12.36 43.58 -25.46
CA ILE A 660 12.04 43.22 -26.86
C ILE A 660 11.26 44.36 -27.52
N ILE A 661 10.25 44.90 -26.83
CA ILE A 661 9.43 46.01 -27.34
C ILE A 661 10.29 47.26 -27.61
N SER A 662 11.20 47.58 -26.70
CA SER A 662 12.05 48.76 -26.85
C SER A 662 13.08 48.62 -27.97
N ASN A 663 13.60 47.41 -28.19
CA ASN A 663 14.63 47.15 -29.20
C ASN A 663 14.04 46.97 -30.60
N ASP A 664 13.02 46.13 -30.72
CA ASP A 664 12.53 45.64 -32.03
C ASP A 664 11.36 46.47 -32.55
N TYR A 665 10.69 47.21 -31.66
CA TYR A 665 9.44 47.94 -31.94
C TYR A 665 9.49 49.41 -31.47
N ALA A 666 10.68 50.02 -31.44
CA ALA A 666 10.91 51.39 -30.95
C ALA A 666 10.06 52.47 -31.65
N THR A 667 9.69 52.25 -32.91
CA THR A 667 8.92 53.20 -33.72
C THR A 667 7.40 53.03 -33.60
N ALA A 668 6.93 52.14 -32.72
CA ALA A 668 5.51 51.87 -32.57
C ALA A 668 4.74 53.05 -31.96
N LEU A 669 3.61 53.38 -32.59
CA LEU A 669 2.61 54.31 -32.08
C LEU A 669 1.82 53.62 -30.96
N THR A 670 1.31 54.39 -30.00
CA THR A 670 0.54 53.87 -28.85
C THR A 670 -0.88 54.41 -28.88
N THR A 671 -1.88 53.54 -28.76
CA THR A 671 -3.30 53.92 -28.68
C THR A 671 -3.68 54.31 -27.24
N SER A 672 -4.90 54.81 -27.05
CA SER A 672 -5.43 55.16 -25.72
C SER A 672 -5.61 53.95 -24.80
N SER A 673 -5.74 52.73 -25.34
CA SER A 673 -5.79 51.50 -24.54
C SER A 673 -4.41 51.01 -24.10
N GLY A 674 -3.33 51.66 -24.58
CA GLY A 674 -1.95 51.23 -24.36
C GLY A 674 -1.44 50.21 -25.38
N LEU A 675 -2.23 49.90 -26.42
CA LEU A 675 -1.83 49.03 -27.51
C LEU A 675 -0.78 49.70 -28.41
N LYS A 676 0.24 48.96 -28.83
CA LYS A 676 1.30 49.49 -29.69
C LYS A 676 1.20 48.95 -31.12
N TYR A 677 1.43 49.79 -32.12
CA TYR A 677 1.38 49.34 -33.52
C TYR A 677 2.30 50.13 -34.46
N ILE A 678 2.63 49.54 -35.60
CA ILE A 678 3.41 50.12 -36.70
C ILE A 678 2.61 49.94 -37.99
N VAL A 679 2.38 51.02 -38.73
CA VAL A 679 1.76 50.93 -40.07
C VAL A 679 2.82 50.44 -41.06
N LYS A 680 2.59 49.27 -41.66
CA LYS A 680 3.46 48.67 -42.68
C LYS A 680 3.07 49.10 -44.09
N LYS A 681 1.77 49.28 -44.32
CA LYS A 681 1.18 49.72 -45.58
C LYS A 681 -0.09 50.51 -45.28
N GLU A 682 -0.19 51.72 -45.83
CA GLU A 682 -1.39 52.55 -45.72
C GLU A 682 -2.54 51.97 -46.56
N GLY A 683 -3.74 52.01 -46.00
CA GLY A 683 -4.97 51.66 -46.71
C GLY A 683 -5.66 52.86 -47.34
N ASN A 684 -6.65 52.59 -48.19
CA ASN A 684 -7.42 53.60 -48.91
C ASN A 684 -8.85 53.71 -48.38
N GLY A 685 -9.42 54.92 -48.45
CA GLY A 685 -10.81 55.18 -48.04
C GLY A 685 -10.98 55.41 -46.55
N GLU A 686 -12.24 55.32 -46.10
CA GLU A 686 -12.64 55.59 -44.71
C GLU A 686 -12.57 54.34 -43.83
N LYS A 687 -12.43 54.56 -42.52
CA LYS A 687 -12.50 53.49 -41.51
C LYS A 687 -13.89 52.82 -41.53
N PRO A 688 -14.00 51.52 -41.25
CA PRO A 688 -15.28 50.83 -41.25
C PRO A 688 -16.17 51.33 -40.10
N ALA A 689 -17.45 51.58 -40.39
CA ALA A 689 -18.44 51.89 -39.35
C ALA A 689 -18.84 50.62 -38.59
N ALA A 690 -19.34 50.75 -37.35
CA ALA A 690 -19.87 49.61 -36.59
C ALA A 690 -20.94 48.84 -37.40
N GLY A 691 -20.89 47.51 -37.36
CA GLY A 691 -21.74 46.62 -38.16
C GLY A 691 -21.28 46.40 -39.60
N THR A 692 -20.23 47.09 -40.08
CA THR A 692 -19.62 46.80 -41.39
C THR A 692 -18.92 45.44 -41.34
N VAL A 693 -19.07 44.63 -42.40
CA VAL A 693 -18.27 43.41 -42.59
C VAL A 693 -17.04 43.74 -43.42
N ILE A 694 -15.86 43.41 -42.90
CA ILE A 694 -14.58 43.50 -43.61
C ILE A 694 -13.97 42.12 -43.78
N LYS A 695 -13.19 41.93 -44.84
CA LYS A 695 -12.35 40.73 -44.98
C LYS A 695 -10.97 41.01 -44.44
N ALA A 696 -10.52 40.18 -43.52
CA ALA A 696 -9.20 40.32 -42.90
C ALA A 696 -8.47 38.98 -42.86
N ASN A 697 -7.14 39.07 -42.72
CA ASN A 697 -6.29 37.95 -42.35
C ASN A 697 -5.20 38.45 -41.39
N TYR A 698 -4.55 37.54 -40.67
CA TYR A 698 -3.36 37.91 -39.92
C TYR A 698 -2.35 36.76 -39.80
N LYS A 699 -1.10 37.15 -39.59
CA LYS A 699 -0.03 36.28 -39.07
C LYS A 699 0.33 36.75 -37.67
N GLY A 700 0.29 35.86 -36.69
CA GLY A 700 0.66 36.14 -35.31
C GLY A 700 1.97 35.46 -34.91
N LYS A 701 2.62 35.98 -33.88
CA LYS A 701 3.70 35.29 -33.17
C LYS A 701 3.70 35.60 -31.68
N PHE A 702 4.24 34.69 -30.88
CA PHE A 702 4.50 34.92 -29.47
C PHE A 702 5.65 35.92 -29.32
N LEU A 703 5.51 36.91 -28.43
CA LEU A 703 6.48 38.01 -28.33
C LEU A 703 7.88 37.52 -27.92
N ILE A 704 7.96 36.58 -26.98
CA ILE A 704 9.24 36.11 -26.42
C ILE A 704 9.83 34.96 -27.25
N ASP A 705 9.09 33.88 -27.45
CA ASP A 705 9.63 32.66 -28.10
C ASP A 705 9.56 32.70 -29.64
N GLY A 706 8.82 33.65 -30.22
CA GLY A 706 8.73 33.86 -31.66
C GLY A 706 7.90 32.81 -32.42
N THR A 707 7.28 31.85 -31.73
CA THR A 707 6.44 30.82 -32.36
C THR A 707 5.32 31.47 -33.16
N GLU A 708 5.10 31.04 -34.40
CA GLU A 708 4.15 31.66 -35.30
C GLU A 708 2.79 30.94 -35.30
N PHE A 709 1.73 31.69 -35.60
CA PHE A 709 0.37 31.19 -35.82
C PHE A 709 -0.35 32.09 -36.83
N VAL A 710 -1.53 31.67 -37.28
CA VAL A 710 -2.27 32.38 -38.33
C VAL A 710 -3.77 32.41 -38.06
N SER A 711 -4.48 33.29 -38.75
CA SER A 711 -5.94 33.34 -38.75
C SER A 711 -6.56 32.15 -39.49
N THR A 712 -7.73 31.70 -39.01
CA THR A 712 -8.60 30.74 -39.70
C THR A 712 -9.84 31.43 -40.25
N ASN A 713 -10.50 30.81 -41.23
CA ASN A 713 -11.77 31.28 -41.78
C ASN A 713 -12.95 31.19 -40.78
N ILE A 714 -12.74 30.56 -39.62
CA ILE A 714 -13.71 30.46 -38.53
C ILE A 714 -13.55 31.68 -37.63
N GLU A 715 -14.26 32.77 -37.94
CA GLU A 715 -14.30 34.01 -37.14
C GLU A 715 -12.92 34.61 -36.85
N GLY A 716 -11.90 34.31 -37.66
CA GLY A 716 -10.54 34.79 -37.45
C GLY A 716 -9.84 34.17 -36.24
N ARG A 717 -10.25 32.98 -35.77
CA ARG A 717 -9.60 32.30 -34.63
C ARG A 717 -8.16 31.89 -34.96
N ALA A 718 -7.26 32.02 -33.99
CA ALA A 718 -5.85 31.69 -34.14
C ALA A 718 -5.62 30.18 -34.22
N ASN A 719 -4.71 29.73 -35.10
CA ASN A 719 -4.30 28.32 -35.18
C ASN A 719 -2.88 28.16 -35.76
N ASN A 720 -2.28 26.98 -35.57
CA ASN A 720 -0.97 26.61 -36.12
C ASN A 720 -1.07 25.85 -37.46
N ILE A 721 -1.93 26.33 -38.35
CA ILE A 721 -2.07 25.80 -39.72
C ILE A 721 -1.05 26.44 -40.65
N ASP A 722 -0.81 25.80 -41.80
CA ASP A 722 0.33 26.13 -42.66
C ASP A 722 0.14 27.45 -43.43
N THR A 723 -1.11 27.90 -43.61
CA THR A 723 -1.45 29.11 -44.36
C THR A 723 -2.49 29.95 -43.64
N LYS A 724 -2.28 31.28 -43.56
CA LYS A 724 -3.29 32.21 -43.05
C LYS A 724 -4.53 32.21 -43.95
N GLU A 725 -5.70 32.05 -43.35
CA GLU A 725 -6.98 32.08 -44.04
C GLU A 725 -7.67 33.43 -43.86
N ILE A 726 -8.47 33.81 -44.86
CA ILE A 726 -9.28 35.02 -44.85
C ILE A 726 -10.57 34.75 -44.07
N PHE A 727 -10.99 35.69 -43.23
CA PHE A 727 -12.24 35.62 -42.50
C PHE A 727 -13.06 36.91 -42.67
N ASP A 728 -14.38 36.76 -42.59
CA ASP A 728 -15.31 37.88 -42.49
C ASP A 728 -15.34 38.36 -41.02
N TYR A 729 -15.09 39.65 -40.80
CA TYR A 729 -15.12 40.30 -39.50
C TYR A 729 -16.20 41.39 -39.48
N GLU A 730 -17.19 41.24 -38.62
CA GLU A 730 -18.22 42.27 -38.44
C GLU A 730 -17.83 43.19 -37.27
N VAL A 731 -17.56 44.47 -37.60
CA VAL A 731 -17.05 45.45 -36.64
C VAL A 731 -18.01 45.62 -35.46
N GLY A 732 -17.53 45.29 -34.26
CA GLY A 732 -18.29 45.37 -33.01
C GLY A 732 -19.04 44.09 -32.61
N LYS A 733 -19.22 43.12 -33.53
CA LYS A 733 -19.88 41.84 -33.24
C LYS A 733 -18.92 40.65 -33.19
N THR A 734 -18.06 40.49 -34.19
CA THR A 734 -17.03 39.44 -34.17
C THR A 734 -16.00 39.74 -33.08
N LYS A 735 -15.58 38.72 -32.33
CA LYS A 735 -14.61 38.85 -31.24
C LYS A 735 -13.44 37.91 -31.43
N ILE A 736 -12.24 38.47 -31.50
CA ILE A 736 -10.99 37.70 -31.56
C ILE A 736 -10.25 37.85 -30.23
N ASN A 737 -9.78 39.07 -29.96
CA ASN A 737 -9.29 39.52 -28.67
C ASN A 737 -9.36 41.06 -28.66
N PRO A 738 -9.28 41.71 -27.48
CA PRO A 738 -9.44 43.15 -27.37
C PRO A 738 -8.55 43.97 -28.32
N ALA A 739 -7.29 43.58 -28.49
CA ALA A 739 -6.35 44.32 -29.34
C ALA A 739 -6.59 44.18 -30.85
N VAL A 740 -6.85 42.95 -31.31
CA VAL A 740 -7.15 42.69 -32.73
C VAL A 740 -8.48 43.35 -33.10
N ASP A 741 -9.46 43.29 -32.20
CA ASP A 741 -10.76 43.92 -32.40
C ASP A 741 -10.64 45.45 -32.48
N GLU A 742 -9.83 46.07 -31.62
CA GLU A 742 -9.52 47.51 -31.67
C GLU A 742 -8.87 47.88 -33.00
N MET A 743 -7.86 47.13 -33.45
CA MET A 743 -7.13 47.43 -34.68
C MET A 743 -7.99 47.26 -35.93
N LEU A 744 -8.78 46.19 -36.03
CA LEU A 744 -9.66 45.96 -37.17
C LEU A 744 -10.77 47.02 -37.30
N ALA A 745 -11.21 47.62 -36.19
CA ALA A 745 -12.15 48.74 -36.22
C ALA A 745 -11.52 50.05 -36.72
N GLU A 746 -10.19 50.20 -36.60
CA GLU A 746 -9.49 51.43 -36.97
C GLU A 746 -8.79 51.39 -38.34
N MET A 747 -8.54 50.20 -38.87
CA MET A 747 -7.80 49.98 -40.12
C MET A 747 -8.68 50.19 -41.35
N LYS A 748 -8.09 50.80 -42.38
CA LYS A 748 -8.73 51.02 -43.69
C LYS A 748 -8.55 49.79 -44.61
N PRO A 749 -9.41 49.61 -45.62
CA PRO A 749 -9.19 48.63 -46.67
C PRO A 749 -7.81 48.76 -47.34
N GLY A 750 -7.11 47.64 -47.49
CA GLY A 750 -5.75 47.56 -48.03
C GLY A 750 -4.62 47.87 -47.04
N GLU A 751 -4.94 48.23 -45.79
CA GLU A 751 -3.97 48.57 -44.75
C GLU A 751 -3.35 47.32 -44.12
N VAL A 752 -2.05 47.40 -43.82
CA VAL A 752 -1.31 46.37 -43.07
C VAL A 752 -0.67 47.01 -41.85
N ARG A 753 -0.94 46.46 -40.66
CA ARG A 753 -0.34 46.90 -39.39
C ARG A 753 0.37 45.75 -38.69
N LEU A 754 1.51 46.06 -38.10
CA LEU A 754 2.14 45.21 -37.09
C LEU A 754 1.72 45.72 -35.71
N VAL A 755 1.11 44.87 -34.90
CA VAL A 755 0.44 45.20 -33.65
C VAL A 755 1.09 44.40 -32.53
N ILE A 756 1.64 45.10 -31.55
CA ILE A 756 2.30 44.54 -30.37
C ILE A 756 1.28 44.54 -29.24
N VAL A 757 0.81 43.35 -28.88
CA VAL A 757 -0.31 43.13 -27.98
C VAL A 757 0.21 42.72 -26.60
N PRO A 758 0.10 43.58 -25.58
CA PRO A 758 0.40 43.18 -24.22
C PRO A 758 -0.62 42.12 -23.74
N SER A 759 -0.20 41.24 -22.85
CA SER A 759 -0.98 40.06 -22.49
C SER A 759 -2.40 40.34 -21.99
N ASN A 760 -2.63 41.46 -21.29
CA ASN A 760 -3.96 41.88 -20.82
C ASN A 760 -4.93 42.31 -21.93
N LEU A 761 -4.41 42.73 -23.10
CA LEU A 761 -5.20 43.04 -24.30
C LEU A 761 -5.22 41.88 -25.32
N ALA A 762 -4.46 40.83 -25.06
CA ALA A 762 -4.59 39.52 -25.72
C ALA A 762 -5.66 38.68 -25.00
N PHE A 763 -5.26 37.58 -24.36
CA PHE A 763 -6.18 36.66 -23.66
C PHE A 763 -6.17 36.81 -22.14
N GLY A 764 -5.31 37.70 -21.59
CA GLY A 764 -5.22 37.97 -20.16
C GLY A 764 -4.94 36.71 -19.33
N ALA A 765 -5.63 36.57 -18.21
CA ALA A 765 -5.51 35.39 -17.34
C ALA A 765 -6.14 34.11 -17.93
N ASN A 766 -6.78 34.18 -19.11
CA ASN A 766 -7.40 33.04 -19.76
C ASN A 766 -6.47 32.42 -20.81
N ALA A 767 -6.57 31.10 -20.98
CA ALA A 767 -5.89 30.39 -22.05
C ALA A 767 -6.78 30.38 -23.30
N PHE A 768 -6.18 30.42 -24.48
CA PHE A 768 -6.89 30.19 -25.74
C PHE A 768 -6.52 28.82 -26.31
N TYR A 769 -7.54 28.06 -26.70
CA TYR A 769 -7.38 26.74 -27.30
C TYR A 769 -7.88 26.73 -28.74
N GLY A 770 -6.97 26.59 -29.69
CA GLY A 770 -7.30 26.43 -31.11
C GLY A 770 -8.10 25.15 -31.37
N LYS A 771 -8.73 25.08 -32.55
CA LYS A 771 -9.43 23.87 -32.99
C LYS A 771 -8.41 22.75 -33.22
N SER A 772 -8.71 21.54 -32.74
CA SER A 772 -7.87 20.37 -33.01
C SER A 772 -7.78 20.10 -34.50
N VAL A 773 -6.56 19.87 -34.99
CA VAL A 773 -6.27 19.44 -36.35
C VAL A 773 -5.73 18.01 -36.26
N GLU A 774 -6.28 17.11 -37.07
CA GLU A 774 -5.87 15.69 -37.06
C GLU A 774 -4.38 15.57 -37.37
N GLY A 775 -3.67 14.74 -36.59
CA GLY A 775 -2.22 14.53 -36.73
C GLY A 775 -1.33 15.68 -36.22
N LYS A 776 -1.90 16.82 -35.77
CA LYS A 776 -1.13 17.94 -35.19
C LYS A 776 -1.45 18.16 -33.71
N LYS A 777 -0.45 18.61 -32.93
CA LYS A 777 -0.65 19.05 -31.54
C LYS A 777 -1.61 20.24 -31.53
N ARG A 778 -2.63 20.21 -30.67
CA ARG A 778 -3.62 21.28 -30.54
C ARG A 778 -2.90 22.61 -30.21
N PHE A 779 -3.22 23.65 -30.97
CA PHE A 779 -2.67 24.99 -30.75
C PHE A 779 -3.21 25.60 -29.45
N VAL A 780 -2.31 26.18 -28.64
CA VAL A 780 -2.65 26.80 -27.37
C VAL A 780 -1.87 28.11 -27.23
N ILE A 781 -2.55 29.16 -26.77
CA ILE A 781 -1.91 30.37 -26.26
C ILE A 781 -2.14 30.38 -24.75
N SER A 782 -1.05 30.26 -23.99
CA SER A 782 -1.10 30.21 -22.52
C SER A 782 -1.54 31.56 -21.94
N PRO A 783 -2.09 31.58 -20.72
CA PRO A 783 -2.42 32.82 -20.02
C PRO A 783 -1.22 33.76 -19.88
N ASN A 784 -1.51 35.05 -19.81
CA ASN A 784 -0.55 36.13 -19.62
C ASN A 784 0.55 36.16 -20.70
N THR A 785 0.24 35.70 -21.91
CA THR A 785 1.14 35.72 -23.07
C THR A 785 0.95 37.00 -23.87
N SER A 786 2.05 37.75 -24.08
CA SER A 786 2.09 38.87 -25.02
C SER A 786 2.36 38.38 -26.45
N LEU A 787 1.71 39.02 -27.42
CA LEU A 787 1.68 38.56 -28.82
C LEU A 787 2.04 39.70 -29.77
N VAL A 788 2.42 39.36 -31.00
CA VAL A 788 2.58 40.32 -32.09
C VAL A 788 1.78 39.83 -33.29
N TYR A 789 0.95 40.69 -33.86
CA TYR A 789 0.12 40.39 -35.03
C TYR A 789 0.52 41.26 -36.21
N GLU A 790 0.70 40.67 -37.39
CA GLU A 790 0.66 41.38 -38.66
C GLU A 790 -0.73 41.19 -39.26
N ILE A 791 -1.55 42.23 -39.18
CA ILE A 791 -2.95 42.25 -39.58
C ILE A 791 -3.06 42.93 -40.95
N GLU A 792 -3.85 42.35 -41.84
CA GLU A 792 -4.18 42.90 -43.14
C GLU A 792 -5.70 42.98 -43.31
N VAL A 793 -6.21 44.18 -43.58
CA VAL A 793 -7.59 44.37 -44.04
C VAL A 793 -7.58 44.36 -45.56
N ILE A 794 -8.22 43.36 -46.16
CA ILE A 794 -8.16 43.10 -47.60
C ILE A 794 -9.12 44.05 -48.33
N GLU A 795 -10.40 43.97 -47.99
CA GLU A 795 -11.46 44.75 -48.62
C GLU A 795 -12.65 44.95 -47.67
N LYS A 796 -13.41 46.02 -47.90
CA LYS A 796 -14.69 46.29 -47.25
C LYS A 796 -15.80 45.63 -48.07
N LYS A 797 -16.67 44.86 -47.42
CA LYS A 797 -17.78 44.15 -48.07
C LYS A 797 -19.02 45.03 -48.17
#